data_AF-A0A9E2L5S0-F1
#
_entry.id   AF-A0A9E2L5S0-F1
#
_cell.length_a   1.000
_cell.length_b   1.000
_cell.length_c   1.000
_cell.angle_alpha   90.00
_cell.angle_beta   90.00
_cell.angle_gamma   90.00
#
_symmetry.space_group_name_H-M   'P 1'
#
loop_
_entity.id
_entity.type
_entity.pdbx_description
1 polymer ?
#
loop_
_entity_poly.entity_id
_entity_poly.type
_entity_poly.pdbx_seq_one_letter_code
_entity_poly.pdbx_strand_id
1 'polypeptide(L)'
;MTKSYCNSNHILVGLGGTGGKILRAFKMRMFEEFPTQDERKKQSVSLLYVDSTDEMMPKDGKARPDFRVMGQDASFTNNEFLNIKAVDVEHILDHIGNYPSVKGIVNNVTAVKSAIGSLGQAAGQKRRAGRLLFAANAVGYVNSLRDAYARCEQISGNSSQTTIHIFAGLCGGTGSGSIIDVITQSRKTFPDAKILAYVMIPEMNLPKSDMDQGRYYQNGYAAMNELNALQTGRWCPQDVTGKGELKLYNDRIKGVADGLTVYSNVNENGVTINSLTELPKIVSDYVFARIFFVNNEDNVNEDIIRAYNFENMDSFALEYDEAGIPGADGRIPVARTKKVNSFGIKRVMYPELRILKHITYQVGENVLFQFKYNNWRENQGFVNEERNKDYRKEYLNADNLSNWMLDDLHLTLEHKILESDADYPSFNDYWHDKAIGYAEDAKKADCPLNELDNIMNDFFVQHFREEGVEAFYRGKERAIPEMAREIRHKVELELFEKWKVGDVSIVELQKVSKLLLEHLNDIRIDLEKKANDEKGIYDACDHDRGANVEEWSGLGILQRMVNKGARLYADHQTILTDYYVSKTKLIAWEFAKKLAAKVLIEIGKMDSDISAFGQKINDAIDETERLVAAQRKINKGLEDMKGAIIEVSEDEAMSEFEVEIITDKVTMPEISRQLRASILPNEDFINFGNLANSITIDDIKDAFDIRLSQIVKERHDQKAESDKKVLGLNILTQLQQKLKTDDDIKAFASKIVNQSGVYLKLSNDQIQLHLRNNEGDLSPTNPASINKKAILVSIPSPDDNEGLKKFADKLEEAFKNSFNQSTARTTITVNRSSPRKDELSIITVSYCFPVRAIEWMQPYKLRYEQYLETGNAATDECNAILLHSEGDGTQYPSLFAVDNPEEIAQQALQAQQMQQMQPQMQQPQMQPQMQQMQMQPHMQQMQMQSQMQQMQMQPQMQQMQAQAPGMPPMPGAPVPPPIAQQPKPEVSLFMAVNGQQYGPYNTDMCIQMVQGGQLTKETLVWMEGLPAWTQAGMVPALQFLFAPPAPAAGPAMPPIPPVGGGMPPVM
;
A
#
# COMPACT_ATOMS: atom_id res chain seq x y z
N MET A 1 19.49 -29.59 3.53
CA MET A 1 20.27 -28.51 2.85
C MET A 1 19.25 -27.64 2.12
N THR A 2 19.17 -26.33 2.40
CA THR A 2 18.27 -25.43 1.62
C THR A 2 18.89 -25.13 0.26
N LYS A 3 18.10 -25.35 -0.80
CA LYS A 3 18.48 -25.30 -2.22
C LYS A 3 18.47 -23.84 -2.72
N SER A 4 19.27 -23.51 -3.74
CA SER A 4 18.99 -22.32 -4.55
C SER A 4 17.96 -22.66 -5.63
N TYR A 5 17.09 -21.71 -5.95
CA TYR A 5 16.01 -21.89 -6.93
C TYR A 5 16.29 -21.15 -8.25
N CYS A 6 17.43 -20.46 -8.37
CA CYS A 6 17.88 -19.80 -9.60
C CYS A 6 19.41 -19.93 -9.78
N ASN A 7 19.84 -20.44 -10.95
CA ASN A 7 21.25 -20.70 -11.29
C ASN A 7 21.93 -19.52 -12.05
N SER A 8 21.20 -18.44 -12.28
CA SER A 8 21.59 -17.26 -13.07
C SER A 8 21.33 -15.97 -12.30
N ASN A 9 22.01 -14.88 -12.67
CA ASN A 9 21.86 -13.57 -12.04
C ASN A 9 20.63 -12.85 -12.59
N HIS A 10 19.76 -12.36 -11.71
CA HIS A 10 18.59 -11.55 -12.08
C HIS A 10 18.64 -10.18 -11.41
N ILE A 11 18.62 -9.12 -12.21
CA ILE A 11 18.55 -7.74 -11.73
C ILE A 11 17.21 -7.16 -12.17
N LEU A 12 16.38 -6.72 -11.21
CA LEU A 12 15.07 -6.13 -11.47
C LEU A 12 15.12 -4.62 -11.24
N VAL A 13 15.02 -3.85 -12.33
CA VAL A 13 15.12 -2.39 -12.35
C VAL A 13 13.72 -1.78 -12.49
N GLY A 14 13.24 -1.05 -11.49
CA GLY A 14 11.91 -0.45 -11.47
C GLY A 14 11.97 1.06 -11.68
N LEU A 15 11.33 1.56 -12.73
CA LEU A 15 11.37 2.97 -13.13
C LEU A 15 10.06 3.69 -12.80
N GLY A 16 10.14 4.70 -11.94
CA GLY A 16 8.97 5.48 -11.50
C GLY A 16 7.96 4.66 -10.67
N GLY A 17 6.88 5.30 -10.25
CA GLY A 17 5.86 4.68 -9.39
C GLY A 17 5.21 3.38 -9.93
N THR A 18 5.17 3.15 -11.25
CA THR A 18 4.73 1.85 -11.81
C THR A 18 5.76 0.75 -11.57
N GLY A 19 7.05 1.03 -11.88
CA GLY A 19 8.13 0.09 -11.65
C GLY A 19 8.34 -0.21 -10.16
N GLY A 20 8.29 0.81 -9.30
CA GLY A 20 8.38 0.66 -7.84
C GLY A 20 7.28 -0.23 -7.26
N LYS A 21 6.03 -0.10 -7.73
CA LYS A 21 4.92 -0.98 -7.29
C LYS A 21 5.12 -2.44 -7.70
N ILE A 22 5.72 -2.69 -8.88
CA ILE A 22 6.04 -4.05 -9.35
C ILE A 22 7.18 -4.63 -8.52
N LEU A 23 8.26 -3.87 -8.28
CA LEU A 23 9.37 -4.30 -7.42
C LEU A 23 8.92 -4.55 -5.98
N ARG A 24 7.99 -3.75 -5.45
CA ARG A 24 7.38 -3.97 -4.14
C ARG A 24 6.64 -5.30 -4.11
N ALA A 25 5.74 -5.54 -5.07
CA ALA A 25 4.99 -6.80 -5.13
C ALA A 25 5.92 -8.01 -5.23
N PHE A 26 6.99 -7.91 -6.03
CA PHE A 26 8.01 -8.94 -6.16
C PHE A 26 8.79 -9.15 -4.85
N LYS A 27 9.21 -8.07 -4.17
CA LYS A 27 9.93 -8.15 -2.89
C LYS A 27 9.05 -8.72 -1.77
N MET A 28 7.77 -8.37 -1.73
CA MET A 28 6.82 -8.98 -0.80
C MET A 28 6.66 -10.48 -1.10
N ARG A 29 6.44 -10.88 -2.36
CA ARG A 29 6.37 -12.30 -2.75
C ARG A 29 7.66 -13.07 -2.41
N MET A 30 8.85 -12.45 -2.55
CA MET A 30 10.12 -13.04 -2.10
C MET A 30 10.16 -13.32 -0.59
N PHE A 31 9.44 -12.57 0.25
CA PHE A 31 9.33 -12.83 1.69
C PHE A 31 8.25 -13.88 2.01
N GLU A 32 7.21 -14.00 1.19
CA GLU A 32 6.16 -15.03 1.31
C GLU A 32 6.67 -16.42 0.86
N GLU A 33 7.45 -16.47 -0.23
CA GLU A 33 7.96 -17.70 -0.85
C GLU A 33 9.25 -18.22 -0.18
N PHE A 34 10.06 -17.32 0.38
CA PHE A 34 11.28 -17.64 1.11
C PHE A 34 11.22 -16.98 2.51
N PRO A 35 10.53 -17.60 3.49
CA PRO A 35 10.22 -16.94 4.75
C PRO A 35 11.44 -16.61 5.62
N THR A 36 12.53 -17.38 5.52
CA THR A 36 13.75 -17.11 6.28
C THR A 36 14.72 -16.18 5.53
N GLN A 37 15.49 -15.38 6.29
CA GLN A 37 16.50 -14.50 5.71
C GLN A 37 17.59 -15.29 4.95
N ASP A 38 17.91 -16.50 5.39
CA ASP A 38 18.95 -17.34 4.80
C ASP A 38 18.50 -18.10 3.53
N GLU A 39 17.21 -18.27 3.32
CA GLU A 39 16.68 -18.71 2.02
C GLU A 39 16.70 -17.55 1.00
N ARG A 40 16.34 -16.32 1.44
CA ARG A 40 16.41 -15.12 0.58
C ARG A 40 17.83 -14.80 0.14
N LYS A 41 18.81 -14.86 1.05
CA LYS A 41 20.25 -14.65 0.75
C LYS A 41 20.84 -15.63 -0.29
N LYS A 42 20.15 -16.74 -0.61
CA LYS A 42 20.63 -17.78 -1.55
C LYS A 42 20.05 -17.66 -2.95
N GLN A 43 19.17 -16.68 -3.20
CA GLN A 43 18.64 -16.42 -4.53
C GLN A 43 19.48 -15.31 -5.18
N SER A 44 19.95 -15.53 -6.41
CA SER A 44 20.78 -14.55 -7.14
C SER A 44 19.94 -13.43 -7.76
N VAL A 45 19.21 -12.71 -6.91
CA VAL A 45 18.24 -11.68 -7.32
C VAL A 45 18.52 -10.36 -6.59
N SER A 46 18.79 -9.29 -7.35
CA SER A 46 18.93 -7.92 -6.83
C SER A 46 17.87 -6.99 -7.41
N LEU A 47 17.41 -6.05 -6.59
CA LEU A 47 16.44 -5.02 -6.97
C LEU A 47 17.11 -3.65 -7.08
N LEU A 48 16.61 -2.81 -7.99
CA LEU A 48 17.03 -1.41 -8.16
C LEU A 48 15.82 -0.54 -8.57
N TYR A 49 15.20 0.12 -7.60
CA TYR A 49 14.17 1.14 -7.79
C TYR A 49 14.82 2.48 -8.13
N VAL A 50 14.35 3.15 -9.19
CA VAL A 50 14.85 4.44 -9.67
C VAL A 50 13.67 5.39 -9.79
N ASP A 51 13.66 6.46 -8.99
CA ASP A 51 12.57 7.44 -8.99
C ASP A 51 13.00 8.84 -8.58
N SER A 52 12.15 9.79 -8.94
CA SER A 52 12.13 11.18 -8.50
C SER A 52 11.53 11.37 -7.09
N THR A 53 10.90 10.35 -6.51
CA THR A 53 10.25 10.42 -5.20
C THR A 53 10.69 9.28 -4.30
N ASP A 54 10.94 9.60 -3.03
CA ASP A 54 11.23 8.64 -1.96
C ASP A 54 9.97 7.97 -1.38
N GLU A 55 8.82 8.06 -2.07
CA GLU A 55 7.52 7.70 -1.50
C GLU A 55 7.49 6.26 -0.94
N MET A 56 8.18 5.32 -1.58
CA MET A 56 8.20 3.89 -1.22
C MET A 56 9.28 3.50 -0.20
N MET A 57 10.06 4.45 0.30
CA MET A 57 11.08 4.19 1.32
C MET A 57 10.49 4.12 2.75
N PRO A 58 11.19 3.51 3.71
CA PRO A 58 10.94 3.71 5.15
C PRO A 58 10.90 5.19 5.53
N LYS A 59 10.08 5.54 6.53
CA LYS A 59 10.03 6.90 7.09
C LYS A 59 10.46 6.88 8.55
N ASP A 60 11.27 7.85 8.94
CA ASP A 60 11.76 8.01 10.33
C ASP A 60 12.42 6.74 10.90
N GLY A 61 13.07 5.96 10.03
CA GLY A 61 13.69 4.66 10.36
C GLY A 61 12.70 3.49 10.55
N LYS A 62 11.39 3.71 10.40
CA LYS A 62 10.34 2.70 10.59
C LYS A 62 9.94 2.03 9.28
N ALA A 63 9.83 0.71 9.32
CA ALA A 63 9.25 -0.14 8.30
C ALA A 63 7.88 0.37 7.84
N ARG A 64 7.61 0.41 6.53
CA ARG A 64 6.28 0.77 6.03
C ARG A 64 5.27 -0.35 6.37
N PRO A 65 4.11 -0.07 7.00
CA PRO A 65 3.14 -1.11 7.32
C PRO A 65 2.66 -1.91 6.11
N ASP A 66 2.55 -1.28 4.94
CA ASP A 66 2.14 -1.95 3.70
C ASP A 66 3.28 -2.72 2.99
N PHE A 67 4.48 -2.75 3.57
CA PHE A 67 5.60 -3.62 3.18
C PHE A 67 5.89 -4.74 4.20
N ARG A 68 5.13 -4.85 5.31
CA ARG A 68 5.32 -5.95 6.28
C ARG A 68 4.79 -7.28 5.75
N VAL A 69 5.55 -8.35 5.96
CA VAL A 69 5.19 -9.74 5.61
C VAL A 69 5.60 -10.67 6.74
N MET A 70 4.63 -11.24 7.48
CA MET A 70 4.89 -12.13 8.62
C MET A 70 5.84 -11.48 9.65
N GLY A 71 5.49 -10.27 10.09
CA GLY A 71 6.28 -9.44 11.01
C GLY A 71 7.62 -8.92 10.47
N GLN A 72 8.03 -9.32 9.27
CA GLN A 72 9.30 -8.93 8.67
C GLN A 72 9.13 -7.69 7.77
N ASP A 73 10.06 -6.75 7.87
CA ASP A 73 10.11 -5.59 6.99
C ASP A 73 10.67 -5.95 5.60
N ALA A 74 9.84 -5.82 4.56
CA ALA A 74 10.25 -5.95 3.17
C ALA A 74 10.44 -4.59 2.46
N SER A 75 10.48 -3.46 3.19
CA SER A 75 10.72 -2.12 2.63
C SER A 75 12.01 -2.03 1.81
N PHE A 76 12.10 -1.08 0.88
CA PHE A 76 13.32 -0.87 0.10
C PHE A 76 14.48 -0.33 0.96
N THR A 77 15.68 -0.86 0.76
CA THR A 77 16.90 -0.41 1.44
C THR A 77 17.69 0.59 0.59
N ASN A 78 18.57 1.38 1.20
CA ASN A 78 19.30 2.46 0.52
C ASN A 78 20.21 1.99 -0.65
N ASN A 79 20.56 0.71 -0.71
CA ASN A 79 21.31 0.07 -1.81
C ASN A 79 20.41 -0.58 -2.89
N GLU A 80 19.09 -0.48 -2.73
CA GLU A 80 18.06 -0.85 -3.71
C GLU A 80 17.37 0.39 -4.31
N PHE A 81 17.66 1.62 -3.85
CA PHE A 81 16.98 2.84 -4.31
C PHE A 81 17.95 3.91 -4.82
N LEU A 82 17.65 4.48 -5.99
CA LEU A 82 18.31 5.63 -6.58
C LEU A 82 17.33 6.80 -6.73
N ASN A 83 17.51 7.84 -5.92
CA ASN A 83 16.79 9.10 -6.03
C ASN A 83 17.42 9.98 -7.13
N ILE A 84 16.70 10.21 -8.23
CA ILE A 84 17.17 11.03 -9.36
C ILE A 84 16.75 12.51 -9.30
N LYS A 85 16.07 12.95 -8.23
CA LYS A 85 15.61 14.33 -8.05
C LYS A 85 16.58 15.21 -7.27
N ALA A 86 17.65 14.63 -6.71
CA ALA A 86 18.65 15.34 -5.90
C ALA A 86 19.56 16.31 -6.71
N VAL A 87 19.13 16.80 -7.88
CA VAL A 87 19.94 17.59 -8.81
C VAL A 87 19.12 18.74 -9.39
N ASP A 88 19.71 19.94 -9.40
CA ASP A 88 19.12 21.15 -9.97
C ASP A 88 19.22 21.14 -11.52
N VAL A 89 18.09 20.88 -12.18
CA VAL A 89 17.98 20.86 -13.65
C VAL A 89 18.01 22.28 -14.24
N GLU A 90 17.56 23.30 -13.52
CA GLU A 90 17.60 24.68 -14.01
C GLU A 90 19.06 25.16 -14.10
N HIS A 91 19.85 24.85 -13.06
CA HIS A 91 21.30 25.07 -13.04
C HIS A 91 22.05 24.29 -14.13
N ILE A 92 21.69 23.03 -14.37
CA ILE A 92 22.27 22.23 -15.49
C ILE A 92 21.98 22.90 -16.84
N LEU A 93 20.76 23.40 -17.03
CA LEU A 93 20.35 24.04 -18.29
C LEU A 93 21.05 25.39 -18.50
N ASP A 94 21.24 26.21 -17.48
CA ASP A 94 22.05 27.45 -17.60
C ASP A 94 23.52 27.16 -17.91
N HIS A 95 24.07 26.07 -17.36
CA HIS A 95 25.48 25.70 -17.49
C HIS A 95 25.71 24.54 -18.46
N ILE A 96 24.83 24.32 -19.44
CA ILE A 96 24.79 23.10 -20.29
C ILE A 96 26.11 22.79 -21.02
N GLY A 97 26.96 23.79 -21.24
CA GLY A 97 28.32 23.61 -21.78
C GLY A 97 29.23 22.75 -20.91
N ASN A 98 29.00 22.73 -19.59
CA ASN A 98 29.72 21.91 -18.61
C ASN A 98 29.19 20.46 -18.53
N TYR A 99 28.02 20.18 -19.12
CA TYR A 99 27.33 18.89 -19.06
C TYR A 99 27.23 18.25 -20.46
N PRO A 100 28.37 17.85 -21.08
CA PRO A 100 28.40 17.45 -22.49
C PRO A 100 27.57 16.19 -22.82
N SER A 101 27.31 15.31 -21.86
CA SER A 101 26.43 14.14 -22.03
C SER A 101 24.94 14.51 -22.03
N VAL A 102 24.56 15.55 -21.27
CA VAL A 102 23.19 16.09 -21.22
C VAL A 102 22.93 17.03 -22.40
N LYS A 103 23.96 17.74 -22.88
CA LYS A 103 23.87 18.71 -23.99
C LYS A 103 23.25 18.13 -25.26
N GLY A 104 23.52 16.87 -25.61
CA GLY A 104 22.90 16.23 -26.79
C GLY A 104 21.40 15.97 -26.68
N ILE A 105 20.82 16.08 -25.47
CA ILE A 105 19.37 16.00 -25.22
C ILE A 105 18.71 17.39 -25.41
N VAL A 106 19.51 18.47 -25.33
CA VAL A 106 19.08 19.88 -25.19
C VAL A 106 19.62 20.71 -26.36
N ASN A 107 19.04 20.52 -27.54
CA ASN A 107 19.41 21.29 -28.74
C ASN A 107 19.11 22.80 -28.61
N ASN A 108 18.03 23.16 -27.91
CA ASN A 108 17.59 24.54 -27.67
C ASN A 108 17.28 24.72 -26.17
N VAL A 109 18.23 25.29 -25.42
CA VAL A 109 18.09 25.49 -23.96
C VAL A 109 16.85 26.33 -23.61
N THR A 110 16.59 27.39 -24.37
CA THR A 110 15.50 28.33 -24.12
C THR A 110 14.14 27.66 -24.31
N ALA A 111 13.94 26.92 -25.40
CA ALA A 111 12.69 26.18 -25.62
C ALA A 111 12.52 25.03 -24.60
N VAL A 112 13.59 24.32 -24.25
CA VAL A 112 13.55 23.26 -23.22
C VAL A 112 13.20 23.82 -21.84
N LYS A 113 13.78 24.96 -21.43
CA LYS A 113 13.38 25.66 -20.20
C LYS A 113 11.92 26.11 -20.26
N SER A 114 11.48 26.72 -21.37
CA SER A 114 10.12 27.23 -21.54
C SER A 114 9.06 26.12 -21.50
N ALA A 115 9.32 24.96 -22.12
CA ALA A 115 8.40 23.83 -22.14
C ALA A 115 8.35 23.09 -20.78
N ILE A 116 9.51 22.83 -20.17
CA ILE A 116 9.59 22.08 -18.91
C ILE A 116 9.10 22.93 -17.72
N GLY A 117 9.48 24.21 -17.65
CA GLY A 117 9.15 25.07 -16.51
C GLY A 117 9.66 24.53 -15.17
N SER A 118 9.11 25.03 -14.06
CA SER A 118 9.47 24.60 -12.71
C SER A 118 9.11 23.12 -12.46
N LEU A 119 10.09 22.32 -12.03
CA LEU A 119 9.92 20.90 -11.74
C LEU A 119 9.16 20.65 -10.42
N GLY A 120 7.88 20.28 -10.55
CA GLY A 120 7.05 19.83 -9.43
C GLY A 120 7.42 18.45 -8.86
N GLN A 121 6.65 17.95 -7.91
CA GLN A 121 7.01 16.77 -7.09
C GLN A 121 7.43 15.51 -7.87
N ALA A 122 6.84 15.23 -9.04
CA ALA A 122 7.08 14.00 -9.81
C ALA A 122 7.11 14.21 -11.35
N ALA A 123 7.89 15.18 -11.83
CA ALA A 123 8.11 15.50 -13.26
C ALA A 123 6.87 15.82 -14.13
N GLY A 124 5.65 15.87 -13.57
CA GLY A 124 4.44 16.44 -14.20
C GLY A 124 4.01 15.80 -15.54
N GLN A 125 4.26 14.50 -15.72
CA GLN A 125 4.05 13.79 -16.98
C GLN A 125 4.80 14.42 -18.19
N LYS A 126 6.00 14.98 -17.95
CA LYS A 126 6.89 15.54 -18.97
C LYS A 126 8.05 14.56 -19.21
N ARG A 127 8.07 13.84 -20.34
CA ARG A 127 9.04 12.76 -20.60
C ARG A 127 10.47 13.27 -20.68
N ARG A 128 10.71 14.32 -21.47
CA ARG A 128 12.04 14.97 -21.58
C ARG A 128 12.58 15.46 -20.24
N ALA A 129 11.70 15.91 -19.34
CA ALA A 129 12.09 16.32 -17.99
C ALA A 129 12.53 15.14 -17.10
N GLY A 130 11.78 14.03 -17.13
CA GLY A 130 12.20 12.77 -16.50
C GLY A 130 13.50 12.22 -17.08
N ARG A 131 13.71 12.38 -18.39
CA ARG A 131 14.96 12.01 -19.06
C ARG A 131 16.15 12.87 -18.59
N LEU A 132 15.99 14.18 -18.45
CA LEU A 132 17.05 15.07 -17.94
C LEU A 132 17.42 14.73 -16.48
N LEU A 133 16.43 14.44 -15.62
CA LEU A 133 16.67 13.96 -14.26
C LEU A 133 17.48 12.65 -14.25
N PHE A 134 17.14 11.69 -15.14
CA PHE A 134 17.90 10.45 -15.27
C PHE A 134 19.31 10.69 -15.81
N ALA A 135 19.46 11.48 -16.88
CA ALA A 135 20.75 11.77 -17.50
C ALA A 135 21.73 12.43 -16.53
N ALA A 136 21.26 13.36 -15.69
CA ALA A 136 22.05 13.98 -14.62
C ALA A 136 22.56 12.95 -13.58
N ASN A 137 21.85 11.83 -13.40
CA ASN A 137 22.17 10.78 -12.43
C ASN A 137 22.67 9.47 -13.08
N ALA A 138 22.91 9.45 -14.40
CA ALA A 138 23.14 8.22 -15.15
C ALA A 138 24.42 7.47 -14.71
N VAL A 139 25.44 8.19 -14.22
CA VAL A 139 26.64 7.60 -13.61
C VAL A 139 26.31 6.89 -12.30
N GLY A 140 25.42 7.48 -11.47
CA GLY A 140 24.91 6.84 -10.27
C GLY A 140 24.12 5.58 -10.59
N TYR A 141 23.27 5.62 -11.63
CA TYR A 141 22.55 4.45 -12.13
C TYR A 141 23.49 3.31 -12.55
N VAL A 142 24.49 3.61 -13.38
CA VAL A 142 25.47 2.60 -13.85
C VAL A 142 26.26 2.00 -12.68
N ASN A 143 26.59 2.78 -11.65
CA ASN A 143 27.23 2.25 -10.44
C ASN A 143 26.27 1.37 -9.62
N SER A 144 25.03 1.81 -9.40
CA SER A 144 24.01 1.04 -8.66
C SER A 144 23.66 -0.28 -9.35
N LEU A 145 23.69 -0.29 -10.70
CA LEU A 145 23.51 -1.50 -11.51
C LEU A 145 24.70 -2.47 -11.40
N ARG A 146 25.94 -1.95 -11.31
CA ARG A 146 27.13 -2.76 -11.03
C ARG A 146 27.12 -3.33 -9.61
N ASP A 147 26.68 -2.55 -8.63
CA ASP A 147 26.53 -3.01 -7.24
C ASP A 147 25.45 -4.08 -7.12
N ALA A 148 24.37 -3.99 -7.90
CA ALA A 148 23.34 -5.01 -8.01
C ALA A 148 23.86 -6.30 -8.70
N TYR A 149 24.64 -6.16 -9.77
CA TYR A 149 25.33 -7.28 -10.42
C TYR A 149 26.27 -8.01 -9.48
N ALA A 150 27.15 -7.28 -8.78
CA ALA A 150 28.14 -7.85 -7.88
C ALA A 150 27.50 -8.65 -6.73
N ARG A 151 26.35 -8.20 -6.21
CA ARG A 151 25.56 -8.95 -5.22
C ARG A 151 25.05 -10.27 -5.78
N CYS A 152 24.58 -10.30 -7.03
CA CYS A 152 24.14 -11.53 -7.70
C CYS A 152 25.31 -12.48 -7.98
N GLU A 153 26.41 -11.97 -8.56
CA GLU A 153 27.60 -12.77 -8.88
C GLU A 153 28.19 -13.45 -7.62
N GLN A 154 28.22 -12.74 -6.48
CA GLN A 154 28.65 -13.29 -5.19
C GLN A 154 27.78 -14.45 -4.67
N ILE A 155 26.51 -14.54 -5.11
CA ILE A 155 25.57 -15.60 -4.70
C ILE A 155 25.61 -16.78 -5.69
N SER A 156 25.67 -16.51 -6.99
CA SER A 156 25.64 -17.56 -8.02
C SER A 156 27.00 -18.19 -8.33
N GLY A 157 28.10 -17.45 -8.12
CA GLY A 157 29.42 -17.81 -8.63
C GLY A 157 29.53 -17.81 -10.16
N ASN A 158 28.53 -17.26 -10.87
CA ASN A 158 28.38 -17.35 -12.32
C ASN A 158 28.22 -15.97 -12.96
N SER A 159 29.29 -15.45 -13.55
CA SER A 159 29.30 -14.17 -14.28
C SER A 159 28.64 -14.23 -15.67
N SER A 160 28.50 -15.43 -16.24
CA SER A 160 28.16 -15.65 -17.67
C SER A 160 26.66 -15.60 -17.99
N GLN A 161 25.78 -15.82 -17.00
CA GLN A 161 24.32 -15.83 -17.19
C GLN A 161 23.68 -14.73 -16.35
N THR A 162 23.42 -13.58 -16.99
CA THR A 162 22.80 -12.42 -16.34
C THR A 162 21.60 -11.92 -17.14
N THR A 163 20.48 -11.66 -16.45
CA THR A 163 19.26 -11.09 -17.01
C THR A 163 18.87 -9.81 -16.27
N ILE A 164 18.63 -8.73 -17.00
CA ILE A 164 18.19 -7.43 -16.49
C ILE A 164 16.73 -7.24 -16.92
N HIS A 165 15.82 -7.23 -15.96
CA HIS A 165 14.39 -7.02 -16.14
C HIS A 165 14.07 -5.56 -15.81
N ILE A 166 13.52 -4.78 -16.74
CA ILE A 166 13.28 -3.33 -16.60
C ILE A 166 11.78 -3.07 -16.62
N PHE A 167 11.23 -2.44 -15.59
CA PHE A 167 9.79 -2.20 -15.41
C PHE A 167 9.45 -0.72 -15.50
N ALA A 168 8.55 -0.30 -16.39
CA ALA A 168 8.17 1.10 -16.56
C ALA A 168 6.70 1.30 -16.95
N GLY A 169 6.12 2.43 -16.54
CA GLY A 169 4.87 2.95 -17.08
C GLY A 169 5.13 4.02 -18.14
N LEU A 170 4.61 3.85 -19.35
CA LEU A 170 4.91 4.72 -20.50
C LEU A 170 4.16 6.06 -20.49
N CYS A 171 3.25 6.27 -19.54
CA CYS A 171 2.50 7.50 -19.34
C CYS A 171 3.19 8.53 -18.43
N GLY A 172 4.00 8.08 -17.45
CA GLY A 172 4.57 8.92 -16.40
C GLY A 172 5.90 9.57 -16.78
N GLY A 173 6.17 10.79 -16.29
CA GLY A 173 7.35 11.58 -16.66
C GLY A 173 8.68 10.86 -16.42
N THR A 174 8.91 10.38 -15.19
CA THR A 174 10.12 9.65 -14.81
C THR A 174 10.27 8.33 -15.57
N GLY A 175 9.35 7.38 -15.39
CA GLY A 175 9.48 6.04 -15.98
C GLY A 175 9.50 6.01 -17.51
N SER A 176 8.67 6.83 -18.17
CA SER A 176 8.62 6.92 -19.62
C SER A 176 9.73 7.79 -20.22
N GLY A 177 10.27 8.74 -19.45
CA GLY A 177 11.43 9.55 -19.84
C GLY A 177 12.75 8.79 -19.76
N SER A 178 12.92 7.93 -18.74
CA SER A 178 14.19 7.22 -18.51
C SER A 178 14.32 5.86 -19.21
N ILE A 179 13.23 5.25 -19.70
CA ILE A 179 13.24 3.87 -20.22
C ILE A 179 14.29 3.61 -21.32
N ILE A 180 14.47 4.55 -22.26
CA ILE A 180 15.46 4.43 -23.33
C ILE A 180 16.89 4.45 -22.77
N ASP A 181 17.19 5.40 -21.87
CA ASP A 181 18.52 5.51 -21.28
C ASP A 181 18.83 4.33 -20.36
N VAL A 182 17.83 3.81 -19.63
CA VAL A 182 17.98 2.62 -18.78
C VAL A 182 18.29 1.37 -19.62
N ILE A 183 17.57 1.13 -20.72
CA ILE A 183 17.85 0.01 -21.64
C ILE A 183 19.26 0.15 -22.24
N THR A 184 19.59 1.33 -22.75
CA THR A 184 20.85 1.56 -23.48
C THR A 184 22.07 1.57 -22.57
N GLN A 185 22.01 2.20 -21.39
CA GLN A 185 23.09 2.19 -20.41
C GLN A 185 23.24 0.81 -19.74
N SER A 186 22.15 0.03 -19.60
CA SER A 186 22.23 -1.40 -19.23
C SER A 186 23.05 -2.19 -20.26
N ARG A 187 22.69 -2.10 -21.55
CA ARG A 187 23.41 -2.80 -22.64
C ARG A 187 24.86 -2.35 -22.77
N LYS A 188 25.13 -1.05 -22.57
CA LYS A 188 26.50 -0.50 -22.56
C LYS A 188 27.34 -1.05 -21.41
N THR A 189 26.73 -1.27 -20.24
CA THR A 189 27.42 -1.74 -19.04
C THR A 189 27.59 -3.27 -19.05
N PHE A 190 26.62 -4.00 -19.57
CA PHE A 190 26.60 -5.47 -19.66
C PHE A 190 26.22 -5.91 -21.09
N PRO A 191 27.18 -5.92 -22.03
CA PRO A 191 26.90 -6.22 -23.44
C PRO A 191 26.24 -7.59 -23.67
N ASP A 192 26.65 -8.59 -22.89
CA ASP A 192 26.24 -9.99 -23.04
C ASP A 192 25.02 -10.40 -22.17
N ALA A 193 24.49 -9.50 -21.33
CA ALA A 193 23.32 -9.79 -20.51
C ALA A 193 22.02 -9.81 -21.34
N LYS A 194 21.05 -10.65 -20.96
CA LYS A 194 19.69 -10.58 -21.53
C LYS A 194 18.95 -9.37 -20.95
N ILE A 195 18.43 -8.48 -21.78
CA ILE A 195 17.74 -7.24 -21.36
C ILE A 195 16.28 -7.31 -21.80
N LEU A 196 15.38 -7.26 -20.81
CA LEU A 196 13.95 -7.50 -20.98
C LEU A 196 13.17 -6.29 -20.47
N ALA A 197 12.49 -5.57 -21.36
CA ALA A 197 11.72 -4.39 -21.01
C ALA A 197 10.23 -4.74 -20.85
N TYR A 198 9.68 -4.53 -19.66
CA TYR A 198 8.30 -4.74 -19.27
C TYR A 198 7.62 -3.38 -19.17
N VAL A 199 6.82 -3.03 -20.19
CA VAL A 199 6.26 -1.69 -20.35
C VAL A 199 4.74 -1.68 -20.28
N MET A 200 4.20 -0.91 -19.34
CA MET A 200 2.77 -0.65 -19.22
C MET A 200 2.39 0.50 -20.17
N ILE A 201 1.49 0.22 -21.13
CA ILE A 201 0.83 1.25 -21.93
C ILE A 201 -0.34 1.90 -21.16
N PRO A 202 -0.78 3.12 -21.52
CA PRO A 202 -1.90 3.81 -20.88
C PRO A 202 -3.18 2.96 -20.77
N GLU A 203 -3.96 3.16 -19.71
CA GLU A 203 -5.31 2.62 -19.58
C GLU A 203 -6.29 3.39 -20.48
N MET A 204 -7.03 2.68 -21.34
CA MET A 204 -8.07 3.30 -22.18
C MET A 204 -9.20 3.93 -21.34
N ASN A 205 -9.57 3.26 -20.24
CA ASN A 205 -10.47 3.78 -19.23
C ASN A 205 -9.66 4.05 -17.96
N LEU A 206 -9.45 5.33 -17.62
CA LEU A 206 -8.66 5.70 -16.45
C LEU A 206 -9.36 5.23 -15.15
N PRO A 207 -8.65 4.58 -14.22
CA PRO A 207 -9.21 4.23 -12.89
C PRO A 207 -9.62 5.43 -12.04
N LYS A 208 -9.09 6.62 -12.37
CA LYS A 208 -9.45 7.92 -11.76
C LYS A 208 -9.31 9.04 -12.80
N SER A 209 -10.13 10.08 -12.69
CA SER A 209 -10.09 11.23 -13.61
C SER A 209 -8.84 12.12 -13.47
N ASP A 210 -8.15 12.10 -12.33
CA ASP A 210 -6.93 12.88 -12.06
C ASP A 210 -5.65 12.29 -12.67
N MET A 211 -5.74 11.13 -13.34
CA MET A 211 -4.58 10.42 -13.87
C MET A 211 -4.02 11.00 -15.17
N ASP A 212 -4.79 11.74 -15.98
CA ASP A 212 -4.27 12.41 -17.19
C ASP A 212 -4.03 13.90 -16.95
N GLN A 213 -2.78 14.35 -17.10
CA GLN A 213 -2.38 15.76 -16.98
C GLN A 213 -2.25 16.43 -18.37
N GLY A 214 -3.04 15.96 -19.33
CA GLY A 214 -3.09 16.40 -20.73
C GLY A 214 -2.00 15.78 -21.62
N ARG A 215 -1.39 14.67 -21.21
CA ARG A 215 -0.25 14.01 -21.88
C ARG A 215 -0.23 12.49 -21.74
N TYR A 216 -1.15 11.87 -21.00
CA TYR A 216 -1.05 10.47 -20.58
C TYR A 216 -0.95 9.48 -21.75
N TYR A 217 -1.77 9.71 -22.78
CA TYR A 217 -1.86 8.89 -23.98
C TYR A 217 -0.74 9.20 -24.98
N GLN A 218 -0.41 10.47 -25.13
CA GLN A 218 0.62 10.99 -26.02
C GLN A 218 2.02 10.53 -25.60
N ASN A 219 2.30 10.53 -24.29
CA ASN A 219 3.50 9.93 -23.71
C ASN A 219 3.62 8.44 -24.06
N GLY A 220 2.51 7.71 -24.01
CA GLY A 220 2.46 6.29 -24.38
C GLY A 220 2.80 6.05 -25.86
N TYR A 221 2.26 6.86 -26.77
CA TYR A 221 2.59 6.78 -28.20
C TYR A 221 4.05 7.13 -28.48
N ALA A 222 4.52 8.28 -27.98
CA ALA A 222 5.89 8.76 -28.17
C ALA A 222 6.93 7.75 -27.68
N ALA A 223 6.72 7.16 -26.50
CA ALA A 223 7.58 6.14 -25.94
C ALA A 223 7.59 4.85 -26.77
N MET A 224 6.44 4.40 -27.27
CA MET A 224 6.36 3.20 -28.12
C MET A 224 6.99 3.44 -29.50
N ASN A 225 6.92 4.66 -30.04
CA ASN A 225 7.61 5.04 -31.29
C ASN A 225 9.14 5.02 -31.10
N GLU A 226 9.63 5.63 -30.02
CA GLU A 226 11.04 5.59 -29.62
C GLU A 226 11.58 4.18 -29.36
N LEU A 227 10.82 3.34 -28.66
CA LEU A 227 11.16 1.94 -28.44
C LEU A 227 11.23 1.17 -29.77
N ASN A 228 10.31 1.41 -30.70
CA ASN A 228 10.37 0.83 -32.04
C ASN A 228 11.61 1.30 -32.83
N ALA A 229 11.91 2.61 -32.81
CA ALA A 229 13.08 3.18 -33.48
C ALA A 229 14.41 2.64 -32.94
N LEU A 230 14.50 2.44 -31.61
CA LEU A 230 15.64 1.81 -30.94
C LEU A 230 15.77 0.32 -31.32
N GLN A 231 14.67 -0.43 -31.26
CA GLN A 231 14.64 -1.88 -31.54
C GLN A 231 14.83 -2.23 -33.03
N THR A 232 14.71 -1.26 -33.93
CA THR A 232 14.97 -1.39 -35.38
C THR A 232 16.34 -0.85 -35.80
N GLY A 233 17.10 -0.25 -34.88
CA GLY A 233 18.38 0.40 -35.19
C GLY A 233 18.24 1.72 -35.98
N ARG A 234 17.02 2.26 -36.09
CA ARG A 234 16.72 3.49 -36.84
C ARG A 234 17.01 4.76 -36.04
N TRP A 235 17.22 4.66 -34.73
CA TRP A 235 17.68 5.73 -33.86
C TRP A 235 18.81 5.26 -32.93
N CYS A 236 19.82 6.11 -32.74
CA CYS A 236 20.91 5.93 -31.78
C CYS A 236 20.87 7.12 -30.79
N PRO A 237 20.33 6.97 -29.57
CA PRO A 237 20.18 8.08 -28.62
C PRO A 237 21.52 8.64 -28.15
N GLN A 238 21.51 9.88 -27.66
CA GLN A 238 22.64 10.51 -26.96
C GLN A 238 23.11 9.64 -25.78
N ASP A 239 24.41 9.38 -25.71
CA ASP A 239 25.05 8.67 -24.61
C ASP A 239 25.09 9.54 -23.34
N VAL A 240 24.15 9.30 -22.43
CA VAL A 240 24.03 10.06 -21.17
C VAL A 240 25.20 9.86 -20.19
N THR A 241 26.09 8.88 -20.42
CA THR A 241 27.36 8.73 -19.68
C THR A 241 28.62 8.98 -20.54
N GLY A 242 28.49 9.59 -21.71
CA GLY A 242 29.60 9.81 -22.64
C GLY A 242 29.48 11.08 -23.50
N LYS A 243 29.82 10.98 -24.79
CA LYS A 243 29.81 12.09 -25.75
C LYS A 243 29.33 11.59 -27.11
N GLY A 244 28.26 12.19 -27.65
CA GLY A 244 27.64 11.79 -28.91
C GLY A 244 26.68 10.59 -28.78
N GLU A 245 26.27 10.04 -29.92
CA GLU A 245 25.29 8.96 -30.08
C GLU A 245 25.82 7.59 -29.62
N LEU A 246 24.97 6.77 -29.00
CA LEU A 246 25.31 5.43 -28.56
C LEU A 246 24.83 4.36 -29.55
N LYS A 247 25.74 3.89 -30.42
CA LYS A 247 25.44 2.97 -31.52
C LYS A 247 25.51 1.50 -31.09
N LEU A 248 24.43 1.03 -30.46
CA LEU A 248 24.34 -0.34 -29.91
C LEU A 248 23.83 -1.39 -30.89
N TYR A 249 22.96 -1.04 -31.84
CA TYR A 249 22.38 -1.99 -32.80
C TYR A 249 23.43 -2.45 -33.82
N ASN A 250 23.57 -3.77 -34.02
CA ASN A 250 24.52 -4.39 -34.96
C ASN A 250 24.15 -5.86 -35.24
N ASP A 251 24.92 -6.57 -36.07
CA ASP A 251 24.66 -7.96 -36.45
C ASP A 251 24.55 -8.96 -35.27
N ARG A 252 25.17 -8.65 -34.12
CA ARG A 252 25.02 -9.41 -32.86
C ARG A 252 23.86 -8.90 -32.00
N ILE A 253 23.59 -7.60 -32.02
CA ILE A 253 22.57 -6.92 -31.20
C ILE A 253 21.41 -6.49 -32.10
N LYS A 254 20.58 -7.47 -32.49
CA LYS A 254 19.39 -7.29 -33.34
C LYS A 254 18.17 -6.92 -32.50
N GLY A 255 18.20 -5.69 -31.98
CA GLY A 255 17.35 -5.18 -30.90
C GLY A 255 18.22 -4.89 -29.68
N VAL A 256 18.11 -3.69 -29.11
CA VAL A 256 18.98 -3.25 -28.00
C VAL A 256 18.54 -3.90 -26.68
N ALA A 257 17.22 -4.02 -26.48
CA ALA A 257 16.63 -5.01 -25.58
C ALA A 257 16.36 -6.31 -26.37
N ASP A 258 16.58 -7.47 -25.75
CA ASP A 258 16.30 -8.78 -26.35
C ASP A 258 14.79 -9.04 -26.47
N GLY A 259 13.99 -8.41 -25.61
CA GLY A 259 12.54 -8.53 -25.62
C GLY A 259 11.80 -7.31 -25.06
N LEU A 260 10.68 -6.98 -25.70
CA LEU A 260 9.74 -5.94 -25.24
C LEU A 260 8.39 -6.57 -24.89
N THR A 261 8.10 -6.69 -23.60
CA THR A 261 6.82 -7.15 -23.05
C THR A 261 5.90 -5.96 -22.82
N VAL A 262 4.89 -5.80 -23.68
CA VAL A 262 3.89 -4.74 -23.58
C VAL A 262 2.63 -5.26 -22.90
N TYR A 263 2.09 -4.53 -21.94
CA TYR A 263 0.89 -4.93 -21.21
C TYR A 263 0.08 -3.73 -20.71
N SER A 264 -1.11 -4.01 -20.18
CA SER A 264 -2.10 -3.02 -19.78
C SER A 264 -2.99 -3.55 -18.65
N ASN A 265 -4.02 -2.80 -18.27
CA ASN A 265 -5.01 -3.20 -17.29
C ASN A 265 -6.21 -3.98 -17.86
N VAL A 266 -6.23 -4.31 -19.16
CA VAL A 266 -7.30 -5.11 -19.78
C VAL A 266 -6.69 -6.28 -20.56
N ASN A 267 -7.24 -7.48 -20.40
CA ASN A 267 -6.79 -8.64 -21.18
C ASN A 267 -7.53 -8.79 -22.52
N GLU A 268 -7.03 -9.67 -23.39
CA GLU A 268 -7.62 -9.95 -24.71
C GLU A 268 -9.10 -10.41 -24.64
N ASN A 269 -9.52 -10.94 -23.48
CA ASN A 269 -10.90 -11.33 -23.17
C ASN A 269 -11.78 -10.19 -22.61
N GLY A 270 -11.27 -8.95 -22.53
CA GLY A 270 -11.99 -7.77 -22.03
C GLY A 270 -12.09 -7.66 -20.51
N VAL A 271 -11.43 -8.54 -19.73
CA VAL A 271 -11.40 -8.43 -18.27
C VAL A 271 -10.49 -7.27 -17.89
N THR A 272 -11.07 -6.25 -17.26
CA THR A 272 -10.36 -5.09 -16.71
C THR A 272 -10.00 -5.34 -15.25
N ILE A 273 -8.77 -5.00 -14.86
CA ILE A 273 -8.24 -5.11 -13.48
C ILE A 273 -7.74 -3.75 -12.97
N ASN A 274 -7.50 -3.63 -11.67
CA ASN A 274 -6.97 -2.41 -11.07
C ASN A 274 -5.47 -2.24 -11.37
N SER A 275 -5.12 -1.22 -12.15
CA SER A 275 -3.73 -0.94 -12.56
C SER A 275 -2.79 -0.53 -11.41
N LEU A 276 -3.34 -0.03 -10.30
CA LEU A 276 -2.59 0.50 -9.17
C LEU A 276 -2.32 -0.56 -8.09
N THR A 277 -3.17 -1.58 -7.96
CA THR A 277 -3.13 -2.56 -6.85
C THR A 277 -3.07 -4.03 -7.29
N GLU A 278 -3.59 -4.38 -8.46
CA GLU A 278 -3.68 -5.78 -8.94
C GLU A 278 -2.66 -6.05 -10.05
N LEU A 279 -2.63 -5.20 -11.08
CA LEU A 279 -1.69 -5.34 -12.20
C LEU A 279 -0.21 -5.43 -11.75
N PRO A 280 0.28 -4.65 -10.77
CA PRO A 280 1.67 -4.77 -10.31
C PRO A 280 1.99 -6.14 -9.70
N LYS A 281 1.01 -6.75 -9.01
CA LYS A 281 1.12 -8.13 -8.48
C LYS A 281 1.15 -9.15 -9.61
N ILE A 282 0.35 -8.96 -10.64
CA ILE A 282 0.24 -9.85 -11.80
C ILE A 282 1.51 -9.83 -12.66
N VAL A 283 2.13 -8.65 -12.86
CA VAL A 283 3.45 -8.53 -13.49
C VAL A 283 4.54 -9.18 -12.63
N SER A 284 4.51 -8.93 -11.32
CA SER A 284 5.40 -9.58 -10.34
C SER A 284 5.30 -11.11 -10.40
N ASP A 285 4.09 -11.66 -10.37
CA ASP A 285 3.83 -13.10 -10.38
C ASP A 285 4.33 -13.78 -11.66
N TYR A 286 4.12 -13.14 -12.81
CA TYR A 286 4.65 -13.60 -14.09
C TYR A 286 6.18 -13.66 -14.10
N VAL A 287 6.85 -12.62 -13.59
CA VAL A 287 8.31 -12.60 -13.52
C VAL A 287 8.86 -13.56 -12.46
N PHE A 288 8.19 -13.70 -11.31
CA PHE A 288 8.56 -14.65 -10.27
C PHE A 288 8.53 -16.08 -10.82
N ALA A 289 7.45 -16.46 -11.50
CA ALA A 289 7.36 -17.78 -12.14
C ALA A 289 8.42 -17.97 -13.24
N ARG A 290 8.71 -16.94 -14.05
CA ARG A 290 9.79 -16.98 -15.05
C ARG A 290 11.20 -17.13 -14.45
N ILE A 291 11.44 -16.63 -13.24
CA ILE A 291 12.76 -16.71 -12.57
C ILE A 291 12.94 -18.02 -11.79
N PHE A 292 11.89 -18.49 -11.09
CA PHE A 292 12.02 -19.59 -10.12
C PHE A 292 11.32 -20.90 -10.51
N PHE A 293 10.32 -20.87 -11.40
CA PHE A 293 9.50 -22.06 -11.72
C PHE A 293 9.75 -22.59 -13.15
N VAL A 294 10.10 -21.73 -14.11
CA VAL A 294 10.44 -22.13 -15.49
C VAL A 294 11.95 -22.41 -15.60
N ASN A 295 12.36 -23.64 -15.31
CA ASN A 295 13.76 -24.05 -15.46
C ASN A 295 14.16 -24.15 -16.95
N ASN A 296 15.31 -23.55 -17.31
CA ASN A 296 15.89 -23.61 -18.65
C ASN A 296 16.54 -24.98 -18.98
N GLU A 297 16.86 -25.80 -17.97
CA GLU A 297 17.44 -27.14 -18.14
C GLU A 297 16.35 -28.21 -18.41
N ASP A 298 15.08 -27.87 -18.24
CA ASP A 298 13.95 -28.78 -18.48
C ASP A 298 13.41 -28.60 -19.90
N ASN A 299 13.65 -29.59 -20.76
CA ASN A 299 13.21 -29.64 -22.15
C ASN A 299 11.69 -29.46 -22.32
N VAL A 300 10.87 -29.75 -21.30
CA VAL A 300 9.42 -29.50 -21.35
C VAL A 300 9.13 -28.00 -21.49
N ASN A 301 9.98 -27.13 -20.96
CA ASN A 301 9.78 -25.68 -21.00
C ASN A 301 10.25 -25.02 -22.32
N GLU A 302 10.80 -25.77 -23.27
CA GLU A 302 11.52 -25.18 -24.42
C GLU A 302 10.66 -24.17 -25.22
N ASP A 303 9.39 -24.47 -25.50
CA ASP A 303 8.51 -23.56 -26.27
C ASP A 303 8.13 -22.27 -25.54
N ILE A 304 8.00 -22.29 -24.21
CA ILE A 304 7.75 -21.06 -23.45
C ILE A 304 9.04 -20.23 -23.31
N ILE A 305 10.21 -20.88 -23.22
CA ILE A 305 11.54 -20.24 -23.21
C ILE A 305 11.82 -19.56 -24.55
N ARG A 306 11.51 -20.23 -25.67
CA ARG A 306 11.59 -19.65 -27.02
C ARG A 306 10.72 -18.39 -27.15
N ALA A 307 9.48 -18.44 -26.66
CA ALA A 307 8.56 -17.29 -26.64
C ALA A 307 9.00 -16.15 -25.71
N TYR A 308 9.65 -16.49 -24.59
CA TYR A 308 10.26 -15.57 -23.63
C TYR A 308 11.51 -14.83 -24.14
N ASN A 309 12.22 -15.42 -25.11
CA ASN A 309 13.51 -14.97 -25.61
C ASN A 309 13.50 -14.55 -27.10
N PHE A 310 12.36 -14.68 -27.79
CA PHE A 310 12.21 -14.44 -29.24
C PHE A 310 13.14 -15.30 -30.11
N GLU A 311 13.37 -16.55 -29.69
CA GLU A 311 14.23 -17.51 -30.38
C GLU A 311 13.58 -18.03 -31.67
N ASN A 312 14.41 -18.38 -32.67
CA ASN A 312 13.98 -18.85 -34.00
C ASN A 312 13.07 -17.87 -34.77
N MET A 313 13.19 -16.56 -34.51
CA MET A 313 12.41 -15.51 -35.18
C MET A 313 13.17 -14.65 -36.20
N ASP A 314 14.50 -14.78 -36.30
CA ASP A 314 15.36 -13.79 -36.97
C ASP A 314 14.99 -13.51 -38.45
N SER A 315 14.49 -14.51 -39.19
CA SER A 315 14.02 -14.34 -40.58
C SER A 315 12.78 -13.45 -40.73
N PHE A 316 12.02 -13.24 -39.66
CA PHE A 316 10.77 -12.48 -39.65
C PHE A 316 10.59 -11.60 -38.40
N ALA A 317 11.70 -11.23 -37.75
CA ALA A 317 11.71 -10.43 -36.52
C ALA A 317 11.41 -8.93 -36.74
N LEU A 318 11.33 -8.48 -37.99
CA LEU A 318 11.22 -7.07 -38.39
C LEU A 318 10.15 -6.90 -39.49
N GLU A 319 9.65 -5.68 -39.67
CA GLU A 319 8.95 -5.23 -40.87
C GLU A 319 9.78 -4.12 -41.56
N TYR A 320 9.89 -4.20 -42.88
CA TYR A 320 10.54 -3.20 -43.73
C TYR A 320 9.56 -2.09 -44.09
N ASP A 321 10.10 -0.92 -44.42
CA ASP A 321 9.35 0.25 -44.87
C ASP A 321 8.59 -0.06 -46.17
N GLU A 322 7.26 -0.03 -46.12
CA GLU A 322 6.41 -0.32 -47.27
C GLU A 322 6.47 0.75 -48.38
N ALA A 323 6.79 2.00 -48.07
CA ALA A 323 7.08 3.05 -49.06
C ALA A 323 8.57 3.11 -49.45
N GLY A 324 9.41 2.47 -48.65
CA GLY A 324 10.85 2.35 -48.87
C GLY A 324 11.23 1.87 -50.27
N ILE A 325 12.35 2.43 -50.75
CA ILE A 325 13.09 1.97 -51.93
C ILE A 325 14.46 1.43 -51.48
N PRO A 326 15.08 0.50 -52.22
CA PRO A 326 16.41 0.00 -51.89
C PRO A 326 17.46 1.11 -51.82
N GLY A 327 18.31 1.08 -50.79
CA GLY A 327 19.48 1.93 -50.66
C GLY A 327 20.60 1.57 -51.64
N ALA A 328 21.72 2.29 -51.56
CA ALA A 328 22.91 2.03 -52.39
C ALA A 328 23.58 0.67 -52.09
N ASP A 329 23.25 0.04 -50.96
CA ASP A 329 23.63 -1.32 -50.57
C ASP A 329 22.59 -2.39 -50.98
N GLY A 330 21.52 -1.98 -51.69
CA GLY A 330 20.41 -2.82 -52.10
C GLY A 330 19.40 -3.15 -50.99
N ARG A 331 19.55 -2.59 -49.78
CA ARG A 331 18.66 -2.91 -48.64
C ARG A 331 17.52 -1.91 -48.52
N ILE A 332 16.33 -2.40 -48.20
CA ILE A 332 15.17 -1.56 -47.88
C ILE A 332 15.27 -1.17 -46.40
N PRO A 333 14.93 0.08 -46.01
CA PRO A 333 14.94 0.48 -44.60
C PRO A 333 14.03 -0.40 -43.73
N VAL A 334 14.47 -0.72 -42.51
CA VAL A 334 13.60 -1.33 -41.50
C VAL A 334 12.67 -0.25 -40.94
N ALA A 335 11.38 -0.55 -40.83
CA ALA A 335 10.39 0.35 -40.23
C ALA A 335 9.99 -0.09 -38.81
N ARG A 336 9.77 -1.39 -38.58
CA ARG A 336 9.17 -1.87 -37.32
C ARG A 336 9.82 -3.13 -36.78
N THR A 337 9.76 -3.33 -35.47
CA THR A 337 10.12 -4.60 -34.82
C THR A 337 8.88 -5.47 -34.59
N LYS A 338 9.04 -6.78 -34.76
CA LYS A 338 8.09 -7.80 -34.30
C LYS A 338 8.59 -8.55 -33.05
N LYS A 339 9.74 -8.15 -32.44
CA LYS A 339 10.21 -8.63 -31.13
C LYS A 339 9.43 -7.99 -29.96
N VAL A 340 8.10 -8.06 -30.05
CA VAL A 340 7.15 -7.61 -29.03
C VAL A 340 6.33 -8.81 -28.57
N ASN A 341 6.08 -8.91 -27.26
CA ASN A 341 5.19 -9.91 -26.68
C ASN A 341 4.29 -9.30 -25.60
N SER A 342 3.33 -10.09 -25.13
CA SER A 342 2.51 -9.82 -23.95
C SER A 342 2.25 -11.12 -23.21
N PHE A 343 1.87 -11.01 -21.95
CA PHE A 343 1.71 -12.15 -21.04
C PHE A 343 0.32 -12.17 -20.41
N GLY A 344 -0.13 -13.37 -20.08
CA GLY A 344 -1.25 -13.65 -19.18
C GLY A 344 -0.76 -14.66 -18.15
N ILE A 345 -1.23 -14.54 -16.91
CA ILE A 345 -0.97 -15.53 -15.86
C ILE A 345 -2.24 -15.78 -15.06
N LYS A 346 -2.50 -17.06 -14.77
CA LYS A 346 -3.47 -17.52 -13.77
C LYS A 346 -2.78 -18.44 -12.77
N ARG A 347 -3.16 -18.30 -11.51
CA ARG A 347 -2.68 -19.08 -10.37
C ARG A 347 -3.92 -19.64 -9.69
N VAL A 348 -4.09 -20.95 -9.74
CA VAL A 348 -5.16 -21.64 -9.02
C VAL A 348 -4.52 -22.39 -7.88
N MET A 349 -4.77 -21.90 -6.67
CA MET A 349 -3.91 -22.17 -5.51
C MET A 349 -4.70 -22.42 -4.23
N TYR A 350 -4.07 -23.17 -3.33
CA TYR A 350 -4.48 -23.28 -1.94
C TYR A 350 -3.85 -22.09 -1.18
N PRO A 351 -4.65 -21.21 -0.55
CA PRO A 351 -4.17 -19.94 0.00
C PRO A 351 -3.57 -20.12 1.39
N GLU A 352 -2.55 -20.98 1.52
CA GLU A 352 -1.98 -21.44 2.80
C GLU A 352 -1.57 -20.27 3.72
N LEU A 353 -0.95 -19.24 3.17
CA LEU A 353 -0.54 -18.06 3.96
C LEU A 353 -1.72 -17.23 4.47
N ARG A 354 -2.82 -17.14 3.70
CA ARG A 354 -4.07 -16.47 4.14
C ARG A 354 -4.74 -17.29 5.24
N ILE A 355 -4.80 -18.61 5.08
CA ILE A 355 -5.38 -19.55 6.04
C ILE A 355 -4.60 -19.51 7.36
N LEU A 356 -3.26 -19.65 7.31
CA LEU A 356 -2.38 -19.47 8.45
C LEU A 356 -2.63 -18.14 9.18
N LYS A 357 -2.69 -17.02 8.43
CA LYS A 357 -2.96 -15.71 9.03
C LYS A 357 -4.34 -15.65 9.67
N HIS A 358 -5.39 -16.14 9.00
CA HIS A 358 -6.75 -16.14 9.53
C HIS A 358 -6.81 -16.88 10.88
N ILE A 359 -6.30 -18.12 10.93
CA ILE A 359 -6.19 -18.92 12.16
C ILE A 359 -5.37 -18.17 13.22
N THR A 360 -4.22 -17.58 12.84
CA THR A 360 -3.32 -16.86 13.75
C THR A 360 -4.03 -15.66 14.40
N TYR A 361 -4.68 -14.80 13.61
CA TYR A 361 -5.41 -13.65 14.15
C TYR A 361 -6.68 -14.04 14.90
N GLN A 362 -7.37 -15.14 14.51
CA GLN A 362 -8.57 -15.62 15.20
C GLN A 362 -8.25 -16.26 16.56
N VAL A 363 -7.12 -16.95 16.69
CA VAL A 363 -6.57 -17.40 17.98
C VAL A 363 -6.04 -16.20 18.78
N GLY A 364 -5.43 -15.22 18.11
CA GLY A 364 -4.89 -14.00 18.71
C GLY A 364 -5.97 -13.12 19.35
N GLU A 365 -7.10 -12.95 18.67
CA GLU A 365 -8.32 -12.32 19.19
C GLU A 365 -8.76 -12.97 20.52
N ASN A 366 -8.77 -14.31 20.58
CA ASN A 366 -9.12 -15.05 21.79
C ASN A 366 -8.11 -14.84 22.93
N VAL A 367 -6.82 -14.71 22.62
CA VAL A 367 -5.78 -14.32 23.59
C VAL A 367 -6.01 -12.90 24.11
N LEU A 368 -6.43 -11.94 23.26
CA LEU A 368 -6.77 -10.59 23.71
C LEU A 368 -8.03 -10.58 24.58
N PHE A 369 -9.02 -11.44 24.33
CA PHE A 369 -10.14 -11.64 25.26
C PHE A 369 -9.68 -12.20 26.62
N GLN A 370 -8.68 -13.08 26.63
CA GLN A 370 -8.03 -13.54 27.87
C GLN A 370 -7.35 -12.38 28.62
N PHE A 371 -6.66 -11.47 27.92
CA PHE A 371 -6.04 -10.29 28.53
C PHE A 371 -7.09 -9.33 29.10
N LYS A 372 -8.20 -9.12 28.37
CA LYS A 372 -9.25 -8.14 28.67
C LYS A 372 -10.19 -8.58 29.80
N TYR A 373 -10.68 -9.82 29.78
CA TYR A 373 -11.70 -10.32 30.72
C TYR A 373 -11.36 -11.62 31.45
N ASN A 374 -10.40 -12.42 30.97
CA ASN A 374 -10.03 -13.74 31.52
C ASN A 374 -11.24 -14.68 31.79
N ASN A 375 -12.20 -14.70 30.86
CA ASN A 375 -13.49 -15.39 31.03
C ASN A 375 -13.57 -16.63 30.10
N TRP A 376 -13.37 -17.82 30.65
CA TRP A 376 -13.36 -19.09 29.90
C TRP A 376 -14.74 -19.74 29.80
N ARG A 377 -15.07 -20.29 28.62
CA ARG A 377 -16.23 -21.17 28.38
C ARG A 377 -15.82 -22.39 27.56
N GLU A 378 -16.20 -23.58 28.04
CA GLU A 378 -15.69 -24.87 27.53
C GLU A 378 -15.85 -25.08 26.01
N ASN A 379 -16.88 -24.50 25.40
CA ASN A 379 -17.18 -24.64 23.96
C ASN A 379 -16.93 -23.35 23.14
N GLN A 380 -16.26 -22.33 23.72
CA GLN A 380 -16.01 -21.03 23.07
C GLN A 380 -14.60 -20.47 23.31
N GLY A 381 -13.80 -21.09 24.19
CA GLY A 381 -12.50 -20.53 24.60
C GLY A 381 -12.66 -19.37 25.58
N PHE A 382 -11.80 -18.36 25.48
CA PHE A 382 -12.03 -17.08 26.17
C PHE A 382 -13.05 -16.23 25.39
N VAL A 383 -13.90 -15.48 26.09
CA VAL A 383 -14.96 -14.68 25.45
C VAL A 383 -14.82 -13.18 25.66
N ASN A 384 -15.33 -12.39 24.72
CA ASN A 384 -15.41 -10.92 24.74
C ASN A 384 -16.47 -10.40 25.74
N GLU A 385 -16.63 -11.07 26.89
CA GLU A 385 -17.64 -10.79 27.92
C GLU A 385 -17.02 -10.79 29.33
N GLU A 386 -17.50 -9.91 30.21
CA GLU A 386 -17.05 -9.84 31.61
C GLU A 386 -17.39 -11.08 32.45
N ARG A 387 -16.55 -11.36 33.45
CA ARG A 387 -16.83 -12.32 34.51
C ARG A 387 -17.53 -11.65 35.69
N ASN A 388 -18.65 -12.21 36.13
CA ASN A 388 -19.31 -11.81 37.39
C ASN A 388 -18.50 -12.33 38.59
N LYS A 389 -18.10 -11.42 39.48
CA LYS A 389 -17.21 -11.65 40.64
C LYS A 389 -17.52 -10.63 41.74
N ASP A 390 -17.32 -10.97 43.00
CA ASP A 390 -17.39 -10.03 44.13
C ASP A 390 -15.99 -9.43 44.38
N TYR A 391 -15.61 -8.49 43.52
CA TYR A 391 -14.31 -7.82 43.58
C TYR A 391 -14.08 -7.07 44.91
N ARG A 392 -15.14 -6.56 45.56
CA ARG A 392 -15.01 -5.83 46.83
C ARG A 392 -14.61 -6.77 47.96
N LYS A 393 -15.28 -7.92 48.11
CA LYS A 393 -14.97 -8.91 49.16
C LYS A 393 -13.60 -9.56 48.98
N GLU A 394 -13.18 -9.77 47.73
CA GLU A 394 -11.91 -10.44 47.41
C GLU A 394 -10.70 -9.52 47.65
N TYR A 395 -10.76 -8.27 47.16
CA TYR A 395 -9.61 -7.37 47.20
C TYR A 395 -9.57 -6.47 48.44
N LEU A 396 -10.71 -6.00 48.97
CA LEU A 396 -10.75 -5.16 50.17
C LEU A 396 -10.95 -6.00 51.44
N ASN A 397 -10.00 -6.91 51.69
CA ASN A 397 -9.90 -7.70 52.92
C ASN A 397 -8.73 -7.19 53.80
N ALA A 398 -8.74 -7.52 55.09
CA ALA A 398 -7.76 -6.99 56.04
C ALA A 398 -6.30 -7.36 55.71
N ASP A 399 -6.06 -8.59 55.24
CA ASP A 399 -4.71 -9.06 54.91
C ASP A 399 -4.15 -8.28 53.71
N ASN A 400 -4.95 -8.09 52.66
CA ASN A 400 -4.59 -7.26 51.50
C ASN A 400 -4.35 -5.80 51.90
N LEU A 401 -5.24 -5.21 52.71
CA LEU A 401 -5.12 -3.81 53.13
C LEU A 401 -3.84 -3.59 53.97
N SER A 402 -3.43 -4.56 54.77
CA SER A 402 -2.16 -4.50 55.51
C SER A 402 -0.94 -4.70 54.60
N ASN A 403 -0.98 -5.68 53.69
CA ASN A 403 0.07 -5.88 52.67
C ASN A 403 0.25 -4.66 51.74
N TRP A 404 -0.82 -3.89 51.51
CA TRP A 404 -0.83 -2.64 50.76
C TRP A 404 -0.56 -1.40 51.60
N MET A 405 -0.29 -1.54 52.91
CA MET A 405 0.00 -0.45 53.85
C MET A 405 -1.13 0.61 53.93
N LEU A 406 -2.38 0.15 53.78
CA LEU A 406 -3.61 0.95 53.84
C LEU A 406 -4.37 0.81 55.18
N ASP A 407 -3.83 0.03 56.12
CA ASP A 407 -4.36 -0.06 57.48
C ASP A 407 -3.98 1.14 58.37
N ASP A 408 -4.65 1.27 59.52
CA ASP A 408 -4.42 2.36 60.48
C ASP A 408 -2.98 2.39 61.02
N LEU A 409 -2.33 1.24 61.18
CA LEU A 409 -0.99 1.13 61.79
C LEU A 409 0.07 1.71 60.85
N HIS A 410 -0.02 1.42 59.56
CA HIS A 410 0.87 2.01 58.56
C HIS A 410 0.54 3.50 58.33
N LEU A 411 -0.74 3.86 58.22
CA LEU A 411 -1.15 5.25 57.96
C LEU A 411 -0.81 6.22 59.11
N THR A 412 -0.78 5.74 60.36
CA THR A 412 -0.34 6.51 61.54
C THR A 412 1.17 6.48 61.79
N LEU A 413 1.94 5.72 61.01
CA LEU A 413 3.33 5.36 61.28
C LEU A 413 3.56 4.63 62.62
N GLU A 414 2.58 3.86 63.10
CA GLU A 414 2.83 2.85 64.14
C GLU A 414 3.68 1.70 63.56
N HIS A 415 3.36 1.27 62.33
CA HIS A 415 4.23 0.49 61.44
C HIS A 415 4.92 1.39 60.41
N LYS A 416 6.07 0.96 59.88
CA LYS A 416 6.81 1.72 58.85
C LYS A 416 6.32 1.43 57.43
N ILE A 417 6.40 2.44 56.57
CA ILE A 417 6.10 2.33 55.13
C ILE A 417 7.39 2.21 54.30
N LEU A 418 8.41 3.00 54.64
CA LEU A 418 9.69 3.01 53.92
C LEU A 418 10.66 2.03 54.58
N GLU A 419 11.31 1.17 53.79
CA GLU A 419 12.26 0.16 54.29
C GLU A 419 13.48 0.75 55.00
N SER A 420 13.80 2.03 54.72
CA SER A 420 14.85 2.81 55.37
C SER A 420 14.52 3.25 56.81
N ASP A 421 13.26 3.14 57.24
CA ASP A 421 12.83 3.57 58.56
C ASP A 421 13.07 2.48 59.62
N ALA A 422 13.30 2.93 60.85
CA ALA A 422 13.38 2.05 62.01
C ALA A 422 12.00 1.53 62.43
N ASP A 423 11.98 0.30 62.95
CA ASP A 423 10.80 -0.29 63.59
C ASP A 423 10.69 0.20 65.04
N TYR A 424 9.47 0.47 65.50
CA TYR A 424 9.19 1.05 66.82
C TYR A 424 8.16 0.20 67.58
N PRO A 425 8.14 0.23 68.92
CA PRO A 425 7.03 -0.31 69.71
C PRO A 425 5.73 0.46 69.42
N SER A 426 4.59 -0.14 69.78
CA SER A 426 3.28 0.52 69.70
C SER A 426 3.26 1.79 70.56
N PHE A 427 2.34 2.71 70.25
CA PHE A 427 2.14 3.92 71.06
C PHE A 427 1.80 3.55 72.51
N ASN A 428 0.97 2.52 72.71
CA ASN A 428 0.63 2.01 74.03
C ASN A 428 1.88 1.56 74.80
N ASP A 429 2.65 0.65 74.22
CA ASP A 429 3.77 0.03 74.92
C ASP A 429 4.89 1.04 75.21
N TYR A 430 5.14 1.97 74.27
CA TYR A 430 6.09 3.07 74.48
C TYR A 430 5.71 3.92 75.71
N TRP A 431 4.45 4.38 75.79
CA TRP A 431 4.03 5.26 76.88
C TRP A 431 3.86 4.52 78.21
N HIS A 432 3.41 3.26 78.18
CA HIS A 432 3.33 2.38 79.34
C HIS A 432 4.73 2.14 79.96
N ASP A 433 5.73 1.83 79.12
CA ASP A 433 7.12 1.64 79.55
C ASP A 433 7.72 2.92 80.16
N LYS A 434 7.35 4.12 79.67
CA LYS A 434 7.80 5.38 80.29
C LYS A 434 7.08 5.64 81.61
N ALA A 435 5.76 5.49 81.65
CA ALA A 435 4.95 5.73 82.84
C ALA A 435 5.39 4.84 84.02
N ILE A 436 5.59 3.53 83.77
CA ILE A 436 6.10 2.59 84.78
C ILE A 436 7.58 2.82 85.05
N GLY A 437 8.41 2.99 84.01
CA GLY A 437 9.86 3.09 84.14
C GLY A 437 10.34 4.22 85.04
N TYR A 438 9.64 5.36 85.04
CA TYR A 438 9.96 6.53 85.88
C TYR A 438 9.04 6.69 87.11
N ALA A 439 8.09 5.77 87.32
CA ALA A 439 7.13 5.84 88.43
C ALA A 439 7.77 5.89 89.82
N GLU A 440 8.88 5.17 90.06
CA GLU A 440 9.57 5.16 91.36
C GLU A 440 10.54 6.35 91.54
N ASP A 441 10.95 7.01 90.45
CA ASP A 441 11.80 8.20 90.51
C ASP A 441 10.97 9.45 90.80
N ALA A 442 9.83 9.64 90.13
CA ALA A 442 8.93 10.78 90.37
C ALA A 442 8.38 10.82 91.81
N LYS A 443 8.25 9.68 92.51
CA LYS A 443 7.90 9.60 93.95
C LYS A 443 8.87 10.34 94.89
N LYS A 444 10.06 10.71 94.42
CA LYS A 444 11.10 11.39 95.21
C LYS A 444 10.91 12.92 95.27
N ALA A 445 10.05 13.48 94.41
CA ALA A 445 9.73 14.90 94.37
C ALA A 445 8.61 15.29 95.36
N ASP A 446 8.52 16.58 95.70
CA ASP A 446 7.48 17.13 96.59
C ASP A 446 6.05 16.99 96.02
N CYS A 447 5.90 16.87 94.70
CA CYS A 447 4.63 16.68 94.00
C CYS A 447 4.72 15.57 92.94
N PRO A 448 4.68 14.27 93.33
CA PRO A 448 4.98 13.16 92.43
C PRO A 448 4.16 13.03 91.16
N LEU A 449 2.88 13.44 91.16
CA LEU A 449 2.02 13.37 89.97
C LEU A 449 2.51 14.34 88.90
N ASN A 450 2.68 15.60 89.30
CA ASN A 450 3.19 16.66 88.44
C ASN A 450 4.60 16.33 87.93
N GLU A 451 5.44 15.66 88.74
CA GLU A 451 6.78 15.27 88.29
C GLU A 451 6.76 14.12 87.29
N LEU A 452 5.87 13.13 87.46
CA LEU A 452 5.70 12.07 86.46
C LEU A 452 5.13 12.63 85.14
N ASP A 453 4.20 13.59 85.21
CA ASP A 453 3.66 14.29 84.04
C ASP A 453 4.73 15.19 83.38
N ASN A 454 5.57 15.90 84.16
CA ASN A 454 6.73 16.64 83.64
C ASN A 454 7.66 15.73 82.83
N ILE A 455 8.02 14.57 83.38
CA ILE A 455 8.91 13.58 82.72
C ILE A 455 8.24 13.05 81.45
N MET A 456 6.96 12.65 81.51
CA MET A 456 6.23 12.16 80.34
C MET A 456 6.07 13.22 79.25
N ASN A 457 5.85 14.49 79.62
CA ASN A 457 5.84 15.61 78.69
C ASN A 457 7.22 15.86 78.06
N ASP A 458 8.30 15.70 78.82
CA ASP A 458 9.67 15.83 78.29
C ASP A 458 9.96 14.72 77.27
N PHE A 459 9.54 13.49 77.55
CA PHE A 459 9.57 12.40 76.55
C PHE A 459 8.74 12.74 75.31
N PHE A 460 7.56 13.34 75.46
CA PHE A 460 6.71 13.76 74.34
C PHE A 460 7.34 14.87 73.48
N VAL A 461 8.00 15.84 74.11
CA VAL A 461 8.58 17.01 73.42
C VAL A 461 9.97 16.72 72.85
N GLN A 462 10.78 15.86 73.47
CA GLN A 462 12.21 15.71 73.13
C GLN A 462 12.70 14.29 72.78
N HIS A 463 11.99 13.21 73.15
CA HIS A 463 12.59 11.85 73.14
C HIS A 463 11.73 10.74 72.51
N PHE A 464 10.46 11.00 72.18
CA PHE A 464 9.67 10.09 71.36
C PHE A 464 10.34 9.93 70.00
N ARG A 465 10.77 8.70 69.68
CA ARG A 465 11.50 8.36 68.44
C ARG A 465 12.70 9.28 68.18
N GLU A 466 13.49 9.51 69.23
CA GLU A 466 14.73 10.33 69.26
C GLU A 466 14.56 11.85 69.10
N GLU A 467 13.42 12.36 68.64
CA GLU A 467 13.23 13.80 68.36
C GLU A 467 11.98 14.45 69.00
N GLY A 468 11.03 13.67 69.52
CA GLY A 468 9.75 14.16 70.05
C GLY A 468 8.61 14.07 69.04
N VAL A 469 7.36 13.92 69.51
CA VAL A 469 6.19 13.58 68.66
C VAL A 469 5.95 14.64 67.58
N GLU A 470 5.92 15.92 67.98
CA GLU A 470 5.69 17.05 67.07
C GLU A 470 6.84 17.32 66.08
N ALA A 471 8.05 16.86 66.39
CA ALA A 471 9.20 16.93 65.51
C ALA A 471 9.15 15.79 64.49
N PHE A 472 8.99 14.55 64.99
CA PHE A 472 8.91 13.33 64.18
C PHE A 472 7.89 13.44 63.06
N TYR A 473 6.62 13.73 63.37
CA TYR A 473 5.60 13.82 62.33
C TYR A 473 5.82 14.98 61.37
N ARG A 474 6.38 16.11 61.83
CA ARG A 474 6.73 17.28 61.00
C ARG A 474 7.95 17.03 60.09
N GLY A 475 8.87 16.14 60.50
CA GLY A 475 9.92 15.58 59.67
C GLY A 475 9.33 14.65 58.61
N LYS A 476 8.52 13.68 59.04
CA LYS A 476 7.87 12.67 58.18
C LYS A 476 6.90 13.27 57.16
N GLU A 477 6.25 14.40 57.45
CA GLU A 477 5.41 15.13 56.47
C GLU A 477 6.15 15.47 55.16
N ARG A 478 7.48 15.66 55.22
CA ARG A 478 8.30 15.91 54.02
C ARG A 478 8.45 14.70 53.11
N ALA A 479 8.29 13.48 53.66
CA ALA A 479 8.42 12.20 52.97
C ALA A 479 7.06 11.54 52.64
N ILE A 480 5.93 12.23 52.90
CA ILE A 480 4.60 11.80 52.43
C ILE A 480 4.55 11.54 50.91
N PRO A 481 5.21 12.32 50.03
CA PRO A 481 5.24 12.03 48.59
C PRO A 481 5.95 10.71 48.25
N GLU A 482 6.95 10.32 49.04
CA GLU A 482 7.72 9.07 48.91
C GLU A 482 6.92 7.88 49.45
N MET A 483 6.35 8.00 50.65
CA MET A 483 5.47 6.98 51.25
C MET A 483 4.29 6.65 50.34
N ALA A 484 3.62 7.66 49.77
CA ALA A 484 2.50 7.44 48.86
C ALA A 484 2.92 6.82 47.51
N ARG A 485 4.17 7.00 47.07
CA ARG A 485 4.73 6.29 45.93
C ARG A 485 5.06 4.83 46.26
N GLU A 486 5.56 4.56 47.47
CA GLU A 486 5.80 3.19 47.92
C GLU A 486 4.50 2.40 48.08
N ILE A 487 3.46 3.00 48.67
CA ILE A 487 2.10 2.43 48.74
C ILE A 487 1.56 2.11 47.34
N ARG A 488 1.67 3.05 46.39
CA ARG A 488 1.33 2.77 44.97
C ARG A 488 2.16 1.60 44.44
N HIS A 489 3.48 1.59 44.67
CA HIS A 489 4.39 0.57 44.13
C HIS A 489 4.05 -0.83 44.64
N LYS A 490 3.81 -1.04 45.94
CA LYS A 490 3.40 -2.35 46.49
C LYS A 490 2.08 -2.84 45.85
N VAL A 491 1.06 -1.98 45.76
CA VAL A 491 -0.24 -2.29 45.12
C VAL A 491 -0.07 -2.62 43.63
N GLU A 492 0.64 -1.78 42.89
CA GLU A 492 0.78 -1.90 41.44
C GLU A 492 1.61 -3.12 41.05
N LEU A 493 2.65 -3.46 41.83
CA LEU A 493 3.48 -4.65 41.63
C LEU A 493 2.67 -5.94 41.75
N GLU A 494 1.87 -6.08 42.81
CA GLU A 494 1.06 -7.29 43.02
C GLU A 494 0.00 -7.46 41.91
N LEU A 495 -0.67 -6.37 41.54
CA LEU A 495 -1.67 -6.37 40.48
C LEU A 495 -1.05 -6.63 39.10
N PHE A 496 0.14 -6.10 38.83
CA PHE A 496 0.88 -6.36 37.59
C PHE A 496 1.31 -7.83 37.48
N GLU A 497 1.95 -8.40 38.51
CA GLU A 497 2.39 -9.81 38.45
C GLU A 497 1.20 -10.77 38.27
N LYS A 498 0.06 -10.52 38.94
CA LYS A 498 -1.18 -11.29 38.74
C LYS A 498 -1.74 -11.18 37.32
N TRP A 499 -1.68 -10.01 36.69
CA TRP A 499 -2.09 -9.85 35.30
C TRP A 499 -1.09 -10.49 34.31
N LYS A 500 0.21 -10.40 34.61
CA LYS A 500 1.35 -10.92 33.81
C LYS A 500 1.35 -12.45 33.71
N VAL A 501 1.03 -13.16 34.80
CA VAL A 501 0.90 -14.64 34.77
C VAL A 501 -0.42 -15.11 34.13
N GLY A 502 -1.42 -14.23 34.07
CA GLY A 502 -2.72 -14.46 33.44
C GLY A 502 -3.87 -14.74 34.40
N ASP A 503 -3.72 -14.52 35.71
CA ASP A 503 -4.77 -14.75 36.72
C ASP A 503 -5.81 -13.62 36.73
N VAL A 504 -5.35 -12.37 36.56
CA VAL A 504 -6.17 -11.15 36.61
C VAL A 504 -6.32 -10.55 35.21
N SER A 505 -7.50 -9.98 34.93
CA SER A 505 -7.84 -9.33 33.66
C SER A 505 -7.75 -7.80 33.72
N ILE A 506 -7.63 -7.13 32.57
CA ILE A 506 -7.58 -5.65 32.51
C ILE A 506 -8.86 -5.01 33.07
N VAL A 507 -10.03 -5.57 32.76
CA VAL A 507 -11.31 -5.05 33.29
C VAL A 507 -11.44 -5.30 34.80
N GLU A 508 -10.80 -6.34 35.33
CA GLU A 508 -10.67 -6.55 36.77
C GLU A 508 -9.71 -5.52 37.40
N LEU A 509 -8.55 -5.23 36.80
CA LEU A 509 -7.66 -4.15 37.24
C LEU A 509 -8.39 -2.80 37.30
N GLN A 510 -9.19 -2.47 36.29
CA GLN A 510 -10.01 -1.24 36.22
C GLN A 510 -11.15 -1.20 37.26
N LYS A 511 -11.58 -2.35 37.80
CA LYS A 511 -12.56 -2.42 38.89
C LYS A 511 -11.90 -2.34 40.26
N VAL A 512 -10.78 -3.03 40.45
CA VAL A 512 -10.01 -3.01 41.72
C VAL A 512 -9.41 -1.63 41.99
N SER A 513 -8.85 -0.96 40.99
CA SER A 513 -8.35 0.41 41.12
C SER A 513 -9.46 1.41 41.51
N LYS A 514 -10.67 1.28 40.94
CA LYS A 514 -11.83 2.13 41.33
C LYS A 514 -12.37 1.79 42.72
N LEU A 515 -12.41 0.51 43.11
CA LEU A 515 -12.75 0.09 44.47
C LEU A 515 -11.72 0.60 45.49
N LEU A 516 -10.44 0.68 45.14
CA LEU A 516 -9.40 1.32 45.96
C LEU A 516 -9.61 2.83 46.08
N LEU A 517 -10.02 3.52 45.01
CA LEU A 517 -10.37 4.95 45.06
C LEU A 517 -11.63 5.23 45.89
N GLU A 518 -12.66 4.38 45.81
CA GLU A 518 -13.81 4.42 46.73
C GLU A 518 -13.34 4.26 48.17
N HIS A 519 -12.58 3.18 48.44
CA HIS A 519 -12.16 2.84 49.80
C HIS A 519 -11.18 3.84 50.41
N LEU A 520 -10.32 4.48 49.62
CA LEU A 520 -9.46 5.58 50.08
C LEU A 520 -10.26 6.85 50.44
N ASN A 521 -11.47 7.03 49.90
CA ASN A 521 -12.38 8.05 50.38
C ASN A 521 -13.14 7.61 51.64
N ASP A 522 -13.54 6.34 51.74
CA ASP A 522 -14.07 5.75 52.99
C ASP A 522 -13.07 5.93 54.15
N ILE A 523 -11.81 5.56 53.94
CA ILE A 523 -10.68 5.73 54.88
C ILE A 523 -10.52 7.20 55.26
N ARG A 524 -10.56 8.14 54.31
CA ARG A 524 -10.42 9.58 54.64
C ARG A 524 -11.58 10.12 55.49
N ILE A 525 -12.79 9.60 55.32
CA ILE A 525 -13.95 9.94 56.17
C ILE A 525 -13.79 9.31 57.56
N ASP A 526 -13.35 8.06 57.63
CA ASP A 526 -13.13 7.35 58.89
C ASP A 526 -11.95 7.92 59.70
N LEU A 527 -10.87 8.35 59.05
CA LEU A 527 -9.75 9.07 59.69
C LEU A 527 -10.19 10.44 60.24
N GLU A 528 -11.06 11.17 59.52
CA GLU A 528 -11.64 12.41 60.04
C GLU A 528 -12.51 12.13 61.27
N LYS A 529 -13.31 11.06 61.25
CA LYS A 529 -14.09 10.62 62.42
C LYS A 529 -13.17 10.21 63.58
N LYS A 530 -12.19 9.35 63.34
CA LYS A 530 -11.19 8.89 64.33
C LYS A 530 -10.45 10.05 64.98
N ALA A 531 -10.02 11.05 64.22
CA ALA A 531 -9.38 12.26 64.77
C ALA A 531 -10.30 13.04 65.73
N ASN A 532 -11.60 13.12 65.43
CA ASN A 532 -12.59 13.78 66.29
C ASN A 532 -13.00 12.93 67.51
N ASP A 533 -13.14 11.61 67.35
CA ASP A 533 -13.42 10.67 68.45
C ASP A 533 -12.22 10.60 69.42
N GLU A 534 -10.99 10.51 68.90
CA GLU A 534 -9.73 10.56 69.67
C GLU A 534 -9.58 11.89 70.42
N LYS A 535 -10.05 13.01 69.84
CA LYS A 535 -10.06 14.28 70.55
C LYS A 535 -10.99 14.24 71.77
N GLY A 536 -12.16 13.59 71.66
CA GLY A 536 -13.03 13.35 72.81
C GLY A 536 -12.38 12.48 73.89
N ILE A 537 -11.55 11.51 73.50
CA ILE A 537 -10.75 10.69 74.43
C ILE A 537 -9.66 11.56 75.09
N TYR A 538 -8.91 12.35 74.33
CA TYR A 538 -7.89 13.27 74.84
C TYR A 538 -8.45 14.29 75.83
N ASP A 539 -9.56 14.96 75.47
CA ASP A 539 -10.22 15.96 76.32
C ASP A 539 -10.72 15.33 77.64
N ALA A 540 -11.13 14.05 77.61
CA ALA A 540 -11.51 13.29 78.81
C ALA A 540 -10.28 12.87 79.65
N CYS A 541 -9.22 12.37 79.02
CA CYS A 541 -7.98 11.99 79.71
C CYS A 541 -7.30 13.21 80.36
N ASP A 542 -7.35 14.39 79.73
CA ASP A 542 -6.84 15.64 80.33
C ASP A 542 -7.69 16.08 81.54
N HIS A 543 -9.01 15.89 81.47
CA HIS A 543 -9.90 16.13 82.61
C HIS A 543 -9.60 15.19 83.79
N ASP A 544 -9.46 13.89 83.55
CA ASP A 544 -9.12 12.90 84.59
C ASP A 544 -7.71 13.12 85.16
N ARG A 545 -6.75 13.53 84.31
CA ARG A 545 -5.40 13.95 84.73
C ARG A 545 -5.46 15.14 85.69
N GLY A 546 -6.22 16.18 85.34
CA GLY A 546 -6.44 17.35 86.18
C GLY A 546 -7.17 17.02 87.49
N ALA A 547 -8.28 16.27 87.41
CA ALA A 547 -9.09 15.89 88.57
C ALA A 547 -8.32 15.03 89.58
N ASN A 548 -7.47 14.11 89.12
CA ASN A 548 -6.61 13.31 89.99
C ASN A 548 -5.51 14.16 90.67
N VAL A 549 -4.95 15.16 89.98
CA VAL A 549 -4.00 16.13 90.58
C VAL A 549 -4.70 17.03 91.63
N GLU A 550 -5.94 17.46 91.37
CA GLU A 550 -6.75 18.21 92.36
C GLU A 550 -7.08 17.36 93.59
N GLU A 551 -7.56 16.11 93.38
CA GLU A 551 -7.87 15.20 94.49
C GLU A 551 -6.62 14.85 95.31
N TRP A 552 -5.48 14.62 94.65
CA TRP A 552 -4.19 14.41 95.31
C TRP A 552 -3.79 15.60 96.18
N SER A 553 -3.92 16.82 95.64
CA SER A 553 -3.60 18.06 96.35
C SER A 553 -4.50 18.26 97.58
N GLY A 554 -5.74 17.79 97.53
CA GLY A 554 -6.68 17.78 98.64
C GLY A 554 -6.47 16.70 99.73
N LEU A 555 -5.53 15.76 99.56
CA LEU A 555 -5.42 14.59 100.45
C LEU A 555 -5.05 14.94 101.90
N GLY A 556 -6.03 14.82 102.79
CA GLY A 556 -5.86 15.00 104.24
C GLY A 556 -5.12 13.84 104.93
N ILE A 557 -4.57 14.09 106.13
CA ILE A 557 -3.70 13.17 106.88
C ILE A 557 -4.32 11.76 107.06
N LEU A 558 -5.60 11.68 107.42
CA LEU A 558 -6.31 10.40 107.59
C LEU A 558 -6.50 9.61 106.27
N GLN A 559 -6.68 10.30 105.14
CA GLN A 559 -6.84 9.67 103.83
C GLN A 559 -5.52 9.05 103.34
N ARG A 560 -4.39 9.68 103.69
CA ARG A 560 -3.05 9.14 103.40
C ARG A 560 -2.76 7.84 104.17
N MET A 561 -3.31 7.66 105.37
CA MET A 561 -3.13 6.43 106.17
C MET A 561 -3.88 5.20 105.63
N VAL A 562 -4.98 5.39 104.87
CA VAL A 562 -5.76 4.27 104.29
C VAL A 562 -5.31 3.90 102.87
N ASN A 563 -4.03 4.11 102.58
CA ASN A 563 -3.36 3.81 101.30
C ASN A 563 -3.97 4.49 100.04
N LYS A 564 -4.87 5.47 100.20
CA LYS A 564 -5.52 6.17 99.07
C LYS A 564 -4.51 6.84 98.15
N GLY A 565 -3.41 7.38 98.69
CA GLY A 565 -2.31 7.95 97.91
C GLY A 565 -1.66 6.92 96.98
N ALA A 566 -1.24 5.75 97.46
CA ALA A 566 -0.62 4.74 96.61
C ALA A 566 -1.55 4.27 95.48
N ARG A 567 -2.87 4.23 95.73
CA ARG A 567 -3.88 3.98 94.70
C ARG A 567 -3.95 5.12 93.68
N LEU A 568 -4.19 6.37 94.10
CA LEU A 568 -4.27 7.50 93.17
C LEU A 568 -3.00 7.67 92.32
N TYR A 569 -1.83 7.30 92.85
CA TYR A 569 -0.56 7.28 92.12
C TYR A 569 -0.46 6.15 91.08
N ALA A 570 -1.04 4.99 91.34
CA ALA A 570 -1.16 3.90 90.36
C ALA A 570 -2.20 4.26 89.28
N ASP A 571 -3.36 4.77 89.70
CA ASP A 571 -4.40 5.26 88.81
C ASP A 571 -3.85 6.41 87.92
N HIS A 572 -2.93 7.26 88.43
CA HIS A 572 -2.27 8.31 87.65
C HIS A 572 -1.28 7.79 86.59
N GLN A 573 -0.59 6.67 86.82
CA GLN A 573 0.29 6.07 85.79
C GLN A 573 -0.53 5.60 84.58
N THR A 574 -1.71 5.01 84.83
CA THR A 574 -2.65 4.63 83.76
C THR A 574 -3.17 5.88 83.05
N ILE A 575 -3.68 6.88 83.78
CA ILE A 575 -4.20 8.13 83.21
C ILE A 575 -3.14 8.85 82.35
N LEU A 576 -1.88 8.92 82.79
CA LEU A 576 -0.80 9.49 81.98
C LEU A 576 -0.45 8.61 80.77
N THR A 577 -0.50 7.28 80.88
CA THR A 577 -0.33 6.40 79.72
C THR A 577 -1.40 6.69 78.68
N ASP A 578 -2.68 6.66 79.06
CA ASP A 578 -3.82 6.90 78.17
C ASP A 578 -3.78 8.32 77.56
N TYR A 579 -3.47 9.33 78.39
CA TYR A 579 -3.32 10.72 77.96
C TYR A 579 -2.20 10.89 76.92
N TYR A 580 -0.98 10.37 77.16
CA TYR A 580 0.12 10.52 76.20
C TYR A 580 -0.03 9.64 74.96
N VAL A 581 -0.69 8.48 75.06
CA VAL A 581 -1.15 7.70 73.90
C VAL A 581 -2.11 8.52 73.05
N SER A 582 -3.18 9.06 73.63
CA SER A 582 -4.20 9.82 72.88
C SER A 582 -3.63 11.12 72.29
N LYS A 583 -2.81 11.86 73.06
CA LYS A 583 -2.07 13.05 72.62
C LYS A 583 -1.11 12.75 71.44
N THR A 584 -0.53 11.55 71.40
CA THR A 584 0.30 11.09 70.27
C THR A 584 -0.57 10.74 69.06
N LYS A 585 -1.65 9.97 69.27
CA LYS A 585 -2.60 9.58 68.23
C LYS A 585 -3.24 10.78 67.54
N LEU A 586 -3.57 11.86 68.24
CA LEU A 586 -4.08 13.09 67.63
C LEU A 586 -3.16 13.64 66.53
N ILE A 587 -1.85 13.66 66.76
CA ILE A 587 -0.86 14.10 65.76
C ILE A 587 -0.73 13.06 64.65
N ALA A 588 -0.75 11.77 65.00
CA ALA A 588 -0.68 10.66 64.05
C ALA A 588 -1.90 10.59 63.10
N TRP A 589 -3.11 10.91 63.58
CA TRP A 589 -4.33 10.96 62.77
C TRP A 589 -4.32 12.15 61.80
N GLU A 590 -3.84 13.33 62.22
CA GLU A 590 -3.66 14.46 61.29
C GLU A 590 -2.56 14.20 60.25
N PHE A 591 -1.51 13.46 60.60
CA PHE A 591 -0.55 12.94 59.63
C PHE A 591 -1.22 11.95 58.66
N ALA A 592 -1.95 10.97 59.17
CA ALA A 592 -2.66 9.97 58.38
C ALA A 592 -3.65 10.59 57.38
N LYS A 593 -4.38 11.64 57.79
CA LYS A 593 -5.26 12.44 56.91
C LYS A 593 -4.50 13.05 55.72
N LYS A 594 -3.29 13.58 55.96
CA LYS A 594 -2.41 14.14 54.90
C LYS A 594 -1.86 13.04 54.00
N LEU A 595 -1.40 11.92 54.57
CA LEU A 595 -0.88 10.78 53.82
C LEU A 595 -1.96 10.14 52.94
N ALA A 596 -3.12 9.79 53.49
CA ALA A 596 -4.23 9.19 52.75
C ALA A 596 -4.74 10.09 51.61
N ALA A 597 -4.77 11.42 51.80
CA ALA A 597 -5.07 12.36 50.73
C ALA A 597 -4.02 12.35 49.59
N LYS A 598 -2.75 12.07 49.90
CA LYS A 598 -1.69 11.92 48.90
C LYS A 598 -1.70 10.54 48.22
N VAL A 599 -1.97 9.46 48.96
CA VAL A 599 -2.15 8.10 48.43
C VAL A 599 -3.29 8.06 47.41
N LEU A 600 -4.43 8.71 47.72
CA LEU A 600 -5.56 8.84 46.79
C LEU A 600 -5.16 9.46 45.44
N ILE A 601 -4.22 10.42 45.43
CA ILE A 601 -3.71 11.05 44.20
C ILE A 601 -2.81 10.08 43.41
N GLU A 602 -1.95 9.32 44.07
CA GLU A 602 -1.04 8.38 43.37
C GLU A 602 -1.78 7.14 42.85
N ILE A 603 -2.77 6.62 43.59
CA ILE A 603 -3.68 5.56 43.11
C ILE A 603 -4.60 6.08 41.99
N GLY A 604 -5.00 7.37 42.00
CA GLY A 604 -5.75 7.99 40.90
C GLY A 604 -4.96 8.06 39.58
N LYS A 605 -3.63 8.20 39.66
CA LYS A 605 -2.76 8.01 38.49
C LYS A 605 -2.72 6.55 38.05
N MET A 606 -2.63 5.61 38.98
CA MET A 606 -2.62 4.17 38.66
C MET A 606 -3.91 3.73 37.94
N ASP A 607 -5.09 4.20 38.36
CA ASP A 607 -6.36 4.00 37.62
C ASP A 607 -6.30 4.58 36.19
N SER A 608 -5.70 5.76 36.03
CA SER A 608 -5.50 6.41 34.73
C SER A 608 -4.53 5.62 33.83
N ASP A 609 -3.42 5.14 34.40
CA ASP A 609 -2.40 4.35 33.73
C ASP A 609 -2.96 2.98 33.27
N ILE A 610 -3.68 2.28 34.15
CA ILE A 610 -4.41 1.03 33.86
C ILE A 610 -5.49 1.27 32.78
N SER A 611 -6.19 2.40 32.82
CA SER A 611 -7.21 2.75 31.83
C SER A 611 -6.59 3.03 30.45
N ALA A 612 -5.45 3.73 30.39
CA ALA A 612 -4.71 3.99 29.16
C ALA A 612 -4.13 2.71 28.55
N PHE A 613 -3.55 1.83 29.36
CA PHE A 613 -3.10 0.51 28.91
C PHE A 613 -4.26 -0.35 28.41
N GLY A 614 -5.40 -0.34 29.12
CA GLY A 614 -6.60 -1.06 28.71
C GLY A 614 -7.18 -0.58 27.39
N GLN A 615 -7.11 0.72 27.08
CA GLN A 615 -7.53 1.22 25.78
C GLN A 615 -6.64 0.69 24.64
N LYS A 616 -5.32 0.61 24.82
CA LYS A 616 -4.43 0.00 23.80
C LYS A 616 -4.79 -1.45 23.47
N ILE A 617 -5.30 -2.21 24.44
CA ILE A 617 -5.77 -3.58 24.21
C ILE A 617 -7.16 -3.61 23.54
N ASN A 618 -8.03 -2.60 23.75
CA ASN A 618 -9.22 -2.42 22.92
C ASN A 618 -8.83 -2.11 21.46
N ASP A 619 -7.96 -1.12 21.23
CA ASP A 619 -7.51 -0.72 19.89
C ASP A 619 -6.86 -1.89 19.14
N ALA A 620 -6.14 -2.77 19.86
CA ALA A 620 -5.57 -3.99 19.32
C ALA A 620 -6.61 -5.08 18.99
N ILE A 621 -7.71 -5.17 19.74
CA ILE A 621 -8.85 -6.05 19.40
C ILE A 621 -9.51 -5.54 18.11
N ASP A 622 -9.84 -4.25 18.03
CA ASP A 622 -10.51 -3.65 16.87
C ASP A 622 -9.69 -3.82 15.56
N GLU A 623 -8.37 -3.65 15.62
CA GLU A 623 -7.47 -3.95 14.49
C GLU A 623 -7.35 -5.46 14.22
N THR A 624 -7.42 -6.32 15.24
CA THR A 624 -7.40 -7.77 15.06
C THR A 624 -8.68 -8.28 14.39
N GLU A 625 -9.87 -7.86 14.83
CA GLU A 625 -11.15 -8.15 14.16
C GLU A 625 -11.10 -7.72 12.68
N ARG A 626 -10.50 -6.56 12.40
CA ARG A 626 -10.29 -6.04 11.05
C ARG A 626 -9.32 -6.88 10.22
N LEU A 627 -8.24 -7.39 10.82
CA LEU A 627 -7.28 -8.28 10.16
C LEU A 627 -7.87 -9.67 9.89
N VAL A 628 -8.62 -10.24 10.84
CA VAL A 628 -9.42 -11.47 10.67
C VAL A 628 -10.38 -11.30 9.50
N ALA A 629 -11.16 -10.21 9.46
CA ALA A 629 -12.08 -9.89 8.37
C ALA A 629 -11.36 -9.74 7.02
N ALA A 630 -10.17 -9.13 7.00
CA ALA A 630 -9.35 -8.97 5.79
C ALA A 630 -8.74 -10.29 5.27
N GLN A 631 -8.64 -11.34 6.10
CA GLN A 631 -8.22 -12.68 5.65
C GLN A 631 -9.39 -13.58 5.21
N ARG A 632 -10.65 -13.11 5.27
CA ARG A 632 -11.80 -13.87 4.75
C ARG A 632 -11.73 -14.00 3.23
N LYS A 633 -12.27 -15.10 2.69
CA LYS A 633 -12.24 -15.40 1.26
C LYS A 633 -13.13 -14.42 0.47
N ILE A 634 -12.52 -13.63 -0.43
CA ILE A 634 -13.24 -12.61 -1.22
C ILE A 634 -13.64 -13.13 -2.62
N ASN A 635 -12.82 -14.00 -3.24
CA ASN A 635 -13.11 -14.52 -4.58
C ASN A 635 -13.93 -15.83 -4.54
N LYS A 636 -14.72 -16.06 -5.59
CA LYS A 636 -15.60 -17.24 -5.73
C LYS A 636 -14.87 -18.52 -6.18
N GLY A 637 -13.54 -18.56 -6.12
CA GLY A 637 -12.74 -19.70 -6.58
C GLY A 637 -13.12 -20.16 -8.00
N LEU A 638 -13.45 -21.45 -8.13
CA LEU A 638 -13.75 -22.11 -9.41
C LEU A 638 -15.05 -21.61 -10.09
N GLU A 639 -15.95 -20.96 -9.37
CA GLU A 639 -17.19 -20.41 -9.92
C GLU A 639 -16.88 -19.24 -10.88
N ASP A 640 -16.16 -18.21 -10.41
CA ASP A 640 -15.71 -17.08 -11.22
C ASP A 640 -14.18 -17.04 -11.34
N MET A 641 -13.67 -17.81 -12.31
CA MET A 641 -12.24 -17.90 -12.62
C MET A 641 -11.70 -16.72 -13.44
N LYS A 642 -12.42 -15.59 -13.59
CA LYS A 642 -11.92 -14.42 -14.36
C LYS A 642 -10.63 -13.83 -13.81
N GLY A 643 -10.47 -13.77 -12.49
CA GLY A 643 -9.29 -13.20 -11.82
C GLY A 643 -7.98 -13.94 -12.13
N ALA A 644 -6.84 -13.28 -11.95
CA ALA A 644 -5.53 -13.95 -12.02
C ALA A 644 -5.30 -14.91 -10.83
N ILE A 645 -5.78 -14.45 -9.67
CA ILE A 645 -6.03 -15.08 -8.37
C ILE A 645 -7.20 -16.09 -8.32
N ILE A 646 -7.06 -17.40 -8.21
CA ILE A 646 -8.19 -18.33 -8.02
C ILE A 646 -7.95 -19.19 -6.76
N GLU A 647 -8.67 -18.91 -5.66
CA GLU A 647 -8.50 -19.62 -4.40
C GLU A 647 -9.41 -20.85 -4.29
N VAL A 648 -8.80 -22.03 -4.19
CA VAL A 648 -9.49 -23.28 -3.83
C VAL A 648 -9.16 -23.57 -2.38
N SER A 649 -10.20 -23.68 -1.54
CA SER A 649 -10.08 -23.94 -0.10
C SER A 649 -11.34 -24.66 0.39
N GLU A 650 -11.19 -25.36 1.51
CA GLU A 650 -12.30 -25.93 2.27
C GLU A 650 -12.35 -25.25 3.64
N ASP A 651 -13.21 -24.24 3.73
CA ASP A 651 -13.26 -23.32 4.85
C ASP A 651 -13.86 -23.99 6.12
N GLU A 652 -14.51 -25.15 5.96
CA GLU A 652 -15.02 -26.01 7.05
C GLU A 652 -13.89 -26.62 7.89
N ALA A 653 -12.90 -27.27 7.25
CA ALA A 653 -11.77 -27.91 7.94
C ALA A 653 -10.87 -26.88 8.66
N MET A 654 -10.74 -25.68 8.06
CA MET A 654 -10.10 -24.52 8.70
C MET A 654 -10.82 -24.14 9.99
N SER A 655 -12.16 -24.01 9.95
CA SER A 655 -12.97 -23.63 11.12
C SER A 655 -12.99 -24.72 12.21
N GLU A 656 -13.00 -26.01 11.85
CA GLU A 656 -12.82 -27.10 12.83
C GLU A 656 -11.49 -26.97 13.59
N PHE A 657 -10.39 -26.73 12.86
CA PHE A 657 -9.05 -26.61 13.44
C PHE A 657 -8.90 -25.35 14.32
N GLU A 658 -9.53 -24.23 13.93
CA GLU A 658 -9.61 -23.01 14.74
C GLU A 658 -10.34 -23.26 16.07
N VAL A 659 -11.55 -23.84 16.01
CA VAL A 659 -12.35 -24.16 17.20
C VAL A 659 -11.59 -25.12 18.12
N GLU A 660 -10.89 -26.12 17.57
CA GLU A 660 -10.11 -27.08 18.37
C GLU A 660 -8.93 -26.43 19.11
N ILE A 661 -8.24 -25.44 18.52
CA ILE A 661 -7.21 -24.67 19.25
C ILE A 661 -7.87 -23.80 20.32
N ILE A 662 -8.89 -23.03 19.93
CA ILE A 662 -9.52 -22.01 20.78
C ILE A 662 -10.24 -22.64 22.00
N THR A 663 -10.73 -23.87 21.89
CA THR A 663 -11.38 -24.61 22.98
C THR A 663 -10.44 -25.50 23.80
N ASP A 664 -9.15 -25.57 23.49
CA ASP A 664 -8.18 -26.29 24.32
C ASP A 664 -7.83 -25.48 25.59
N LYS A 665 -8.50 -25.89 26.68
CA LYS A 665 -8.40 -25.34 28.04
C LYS A 665 -7.00 -25.42 28.67
N VAL A 666 -6.14 -26.33 28.21
CA VAL A 666 -4.76 -26.46 28.70
C VAL A 666 -3.83 -25.58 27.87
N THR A 667 -4.06 -25.52 26.56
CA THR A 667 -3.20 -24.81 25.60
C THR A 667 -3.44 -23.30 25.60
N MET A 668 -4.68 -22.83 25.54
CA MET A 668 -4.95 -21.39 25.38
C MET A 668 -4.39 -20.49 26.50
N PRO A 669 -4.40 -20.88 27.80
CA PRO A 669 -3.71 -20.13 28.85
C PRO A 669 -2.18 -20.05 28.63
N GLU A 670 -1.55 -21.13 28.14
CA GLU A 670 -0.12 -21.17 27.87
C GLU A 670 0.26 -20.33 26.62
N ILE A 671 -0.55 -20.37 25.55
CA ILE A 671 -0.42 -19.45 24.41
C ILE A 671 -0.52 -18.00 24.90
N SER A 672 -1.50 -17.70 25.75
CA SER A 672 -1.72 -16.36 26.30
C SER A 672 -0.56 -15.86 27.17
N ARG A 673 0.12 -16.77 27.88
CA ARG A 673 1.33 -16.47 28.67
C ARG A 673 2.53 -16.20 27.76
N GLN A 674 2.76 -17.04 26.76
CA GLN A 674 3.86 -16.87 25.80
C GLN A 674 3.71 -15.58 24.99
N LEU A 675 2.48 -15.20 24.62
CA LEU A 675 2.23 -13.94 23.91
C LEU A 675 2.49 -12.71 24.81
N ARG A 676 2.03 -12.72 26.08
CA ARG A 676 2.39 -11.65 27.05
C ARG A 676 3.91 -11.49 27.14
N ALA A 677 4.63 -12.60 27.34
CA ALA A 677 6.09 -12.59 27.42
C ALA A 677 6.79 -12.12 26.13
N SER A 678 6.09 -12.12 24.99
CA SER A 678 6.61 -11.63 23.70
C SER A 678 6.39 -10.13 23.46
N ILE A 679 5.44 -9.49 24.18
CA ILE A 679 5.12 -8.06 24.03
C ILE A 679 5.58 -7.20 25.22
N LEU A 680 6.02 -7.82 26.33
CA LEU A 680 6.50 -7.11 27.51
C LEU A 680 7.96 -6.65 27.35
N PRO A 681 8.32 -5.44 27.84
CA PRO A 681 9.71 -4.99 27.85
C PRO A 681 10.55 -5.80 28.86
N ASN A 682 11.86 -5.92 28.59
CA ASN A 682 12.81 -6.58 29.49
C ASN A 682 13.33 -5.59 30.56
N GLU A 683 12.49 -5.26 31.54
CA GLU A 683 12.82 -4.39 32.69
C GLU A 683 12.51 -5.09 34.02
N ASP A 684 13.31 -4.85 35.06
CA ASP A 684 13.17 -5.51 36.38
C ASP A 684 11.89 -5.10 37.14
N PHE A 685 11.36 -3.90 36.87
CA PHE A 685 10.06 -3.44 37.36
C PHE A 685 9.30 -2.69 36.27
N ILE A 686 8.04 -3.05 36.06
CA ILE A 686 7.19 -2.49 35.01
C ILE A 686 5.87 -2.03 35.66
N ASN A 687 5.56 -0.75 35.51
CA ASN A 687 4.28 -0.16 35.94
C ASN A 687 3.33 0.00 34.73
N PHE A 688 2.03 0.21 34.97
CA PHE A 688 1.05 0.31 33.87
C PHE A 688 1.26 1.56 33.01
N GLY A 689 1.85 2.63 33.55
CA GLY A 689 2.23 3.82 32.79
C GLY A 689 3.37 3.55 31.80
N ASN A 690 4.36 2.72 32.17
CA ASN A 690 5.39 2.25 31.23
C ASN A 690 4.74 1.46 30.09
N LEU A 691 3.88 0.46 30.40
CA LEU A 691 3.17 -0.35 29.40
C LEU A 691 2.30 0.50 28.46
N ALA A 692 1.56 1.46 29.03
CA ALA A 692 0.71 2.40 28.30
C ALA A 692 1.51 3.29 27.34
N ASN A 693 2.83 3.43 27.51
CA ASN A 693 3.71 4.17 26.60
C ASN A 693 4.51 3.24 25.66
N SER A 694 5.08 2.14 26.16
CA SER A 694 6.03 1.30 25.41
C SER A 694 5.39 0.37 24.37
N ILE A 695 4.28 -0.29 24.69
CA ILE A 695 3.67 -1.30 23.81
C ILE A 695 2.83 -0.62 22.74
N THR A 696 3.01 -1.00 21.46
CA THR A 696 2.19 -0.54 20.34
C THR A 696 1.37 -1.69 19.74
N ILE A 697 0.37 -1.34 18.92
CA ILE A 697 -0.47 -2.32 18.21
C ILE A 697 0.38 -3.13 17.21
N ASP A 698 1.41 -2.52 16.61
CA ASP A 698 2.32 -3.22 15.69
C ASP A 698 3.21 -4.24 16.42
N ASP A 699 3.58 -4.02 17.69
CA ASP A 699 4.32 -5.03 18.49
C ASP A 699 3.45 -6.26 18.78
N ILE A 700 2.15 -6.05 19.04
CA ILE A 700 1.17 -7.14 19.21
C ILE A 700 0.98 -7.89 17.89
N LYS A 701 0.91 -7.18 16.75
CA LYS A 701 0.82 -7.79 15.42
C LYS A 701 2.08 -8.57 15.03
N ASP A 702 3.27 -8.09 15.38
CA ASP A 702 4.51 -8.83 15.17
C ASP A 702 4.58 -10.07 16.08
N ALA A 703 4.12 -9.98 17.33
CA ALA A 703 3.99 -11.13 18.21
C ALA A 703 2.99 -12.19 17.68
N PHE A 704 1.91 -11.76 17.02
CA PHE A 704 1.02 -12.66 16.28
C PHE A 704 1.70 -13.29 15.05
N ASP A 705 2.14 -12.46 14.10
CA ASP A 705 2.74 -12.90 12.83
C ASP A 705 3.98 -13.80 13.05
N ILE A 706 4.79 -13.53 14.08
CA ILE A 706 6.01 -14.30 14.38
C ILE A 706 5.73 -15.43 15.38
N ARG A 707 5.39 -15.11 16.63
CA ARG A 707 5.33 -16.13 17.71
C ARG A 707 4.06 -16.97 17.64
N LEU A 708 2.89 -16.35 17.46
CA LEU A 708 1.64 -17.10 17.42
C LEU A 708 1.53 -17.96 16.14
N SER A 709 1.95 -17.45 14.98
CA SER A 709 1.93 -18.24 13.73
C SER A 709 2.89 -19.45 13.79
N GLN A 710 3.99 -19.36 14.54
CA GLN A 710 4.84 -20.51 14.85
C GLN A 710 4.08 -21.54 15.72
N ILE A 711 3.45 -21.11 16.82
CA ILE A 711 2.69 -21.99 17.70
C ILE A 711 1.53 -22.69 16.95
N VAL A 712 0.81 -21.96 16.09
CA VAL A 712 -0.26 -22.51 15.25
C VAL A 712 0.26 -23.62 14.32
N LYS A 713 1.45 -23.44 13.71
CA LYS A 713 2.11 -24.49 12.90
C LYS A 713 2.54 -25.69 13.74
N GLU A 714 3.17 -25.46 14.89
CA GLU A 714 3.59 -26.54 15.79
C GLU A 714 2.39 -27.37 16.28
N ARG A 715 1.24 -26.74 16.56
CA ARG A 715 -0.01 -27.43 16.93
C ARG A 715 -0.76 -28.05 15.75
N HIS A 716 -0.54 -27.58 14.53
CA HIS A 716 -1.01 -28.24 13.31
C HIS A 716 -0.22 -29.53 13.06
N ASP A 717 1.11 -29.44 13.02
CA ASP A 717 1.99 -30.54 12.62
C ASP A 717 2.01 -31.69 13.64
N GLN A 718 1.70 -31.40 14.92
CA GLN A 718 1.50 -32.41 15.98
C GLN A 718 0.32 -33.36 15.73
N LYS A 719 -0.67 -33.00 14.89
CA LYS A 719 -1.91 -33.79 14.74
C LYS A 719 -1.83 -34.95 13.74
N ALA A 720 -0.81 -34.97 12.88
CA ALA A 720 -0.30 -36.09 12.07
C ALA A 720 -1.24 -36.89 11.13
N GLU A 721 -2.55 -36.96 11.35
CA GLU A 721 -3.50 -37.67 10.47
C GLU A 721 -3.84 -36.83 9.24
N SER A 722 -3.82 -37.45 8.05
CA SER A 722 -3.86 -36.76 6.75
C SER A 722 -5.15 -35.98 6.49
N ASP A 723 -6.24 -36.37 7.15
CA ASP A 723 -7.61 -36.07 6.70
C ASP A 723 -8.16 -34.77 7.33
N LYS A 724 -7.46 -34.22 8.33
CA LYS A 724 -7.75 -32.92 8.98
C LYS A 724 -6.66 -31.86 8.73
N LYS A 725 -5.74 -32.11 7.82
CA LYS A 725 -4.60 -31.23 7.56
C LYS A 725 -5.04 -29.95 6.83
N VAL A 726 -4.65 -28.77 7.32
CA VAL A 726 -5.02 -27.46 6.75
C VAL A 726 -3.82 -26.59 6.33
N LEU A 727 -2.59 -27.05 6.53
CA LEU A 727 -1.36 -26.44 6.02
C LEU A 727 -0.50 -27.47 5.26
N GLY A 728 0.31 -27.02 4.31
CA GLY A 728 1.09 -27.87 3.40
C GLY A 728 0.23 -28.88 2.64
N LEU A 729 -0.91 -28.45 2.09
CA LEU A 729 -1.77 -29.28 1.23
C LEU A 729 -1.31 -29.22 -0.24
N ASN A 730 -1.58 -30.31 -0.98
CA ASN A 730 -1.41 -30.33 -2.42
C ASN A 730 -2.70 -29.80 -3.08
N ILE A 731 -2.61 -28.80 -3.97
CA ILE A 731 -3.78 -28.24 -4.67
C ILE A 731 -4.52 -29.28 -5.53
N LEU A 732 -3.83 -30.35 -5.94
CA LEU A 732 -4.47 -31.49 -6.62
C LEU A 732 -5.51 -32.21 -5.75
N THR A 733 -5.31 -32.27 -4.42
CA THR A 733 -6.31 -32.84 -3.49
C THR A 733 -7.58 -31.98 -3.49
N GLN A 734 -7.42 -30.67 -3.33
CA GLN A 734 -8.54 -29.72 -3.31
C GLN A 734 -9.26 -29.65 -4.66
N LEU A 735 -8.52 -29.70 -5.78
CA LEU A 735 -9.11 -29.81 -7.11
C LEU A 735 -9.86 -31.14 -7.32
N GLN A 736 -9.33 -32.27 -6.84
CA GLN A 736 -10.01 -33.57 -6.91
C GLN A 736 -11.32 -33.59 -6.11
N GLN A 737 -11.38 -32.92 -4.95
CA GLN A 737 -12.59 -32.83 -4.14
C GLN A 737 -13.69 -31.99 -4.81
N LYS A 738 -13.32 -30.96 -5.60
CA LYS A 738 -14.27 -30.09 -6.31
C LYS A 738 -14.63 -30.57 -7.72
N LEU A 739 -13.69 -31.15 -8.48
CA LEU A 739 -13.87 -31.62 -9.86
C LEU A 739 -14.14 -33.13 -9.87
N LYS A 740 -15.39 -33.51 -9.59
CA LYS A 740 -15.79 -34.89 -9.24
C LYS A 740 -15.96 -35.82 -10.44
N THR A 741 -16.18 -35.27 -11.64
CA THR A 741 -16.36 -36.03 -12.88
C THR A 741 -15.36 -35.62 -13.95
N ASP A 742 -15.13 -36.52 -14.91
CA ASP A 742 -14.21 -36.26 -16.03
C ASP A 742 -14.67 -35.09 -16.92
N ASP A 743 -15.97 -34.77 -16.91
CA ASP A 743 -16.51 -33.62 -17.62
C ASP A 743 -16.33 -32.31 -16.83
N ASP A 744 -16.33 -32.35 -15.48
CA ASP A 744 -15.90 -31.21 -14.65
C ASP A 744 -14.43 -30.86 -14.92
N ILE A 745 -13.57 -31.89 -15.04
CA ILE A 745 -12.13 -31.71 -15.33
C ILE A 745 -11.93 -31.05 -16.72
N LYS A 746 -12.63 -31.53 -17.75
CA LYS A 746 -12.61 -30.94 -19.10
C LYS A 746 -13.16 -29.51 -19.11
N ALA A 747 -14.28 -29.28 -18.45
CA ALA A 747 -14.92 -27.96 -18.37
C ALA A 747 -14.03 -26.96 -17.63
N PHE A 748 -13.38 -27.37 -16.53
CA PHE A 748 -12.38 -26.59 -15.82
C PHE A 748 -11.20 -26.23 -16.75
N ALA A 749 -10.54 -27.23 -17.35
CA ALA A 749 -9.37 -27.02 -18.21
C ALA A 749 -9.68 -26.08 -19.38
N SER A 750 -10.81 -26.28 -20.07
CA SER A 750 -11.23 -25.42 -21.18
C SER A 750 -11.59 -24.00 -20.71
N LYS A 751 -12.39 -23.86 -19.63
CA LYS A 751 -12.80 -22.54 -19.10
C LYS A 751 -11.59 -21.72 -18.63
N ILE A 752 -10.62 -22.35 -17.95
CA ILE A 752 -9.48 -21.64 -17.35
C ILE A 752 -8.41 -21.29 -18.41
N VAL A 753 -8.14 -22.15 -19.40
CA VAL A 753 -7.26 -21.83 -20.54
C VAL A 753 -7.85 -20.71 -21.39
N ASN A 754 -9.14 -20.78 -21.76
CA ASN A 754 -9.80 -19.71 -22.51
C ASN A 754 -9.77 -18.36 -21.76
N GLN A 755 -9.84 -18.38 -20.42
CA GLN A 755 -9.74 -17.17 -19.60
C GLN A 755 -8.29 -16.70 -19.33
N SER A 756 -7.26 -17.52 -19.59
CA SER A 756 -5.83 -17.24 -19.31
C SER A 756 -5.17 -16.22 -20.26
N GLY A 757 -5.98 -15.45 -21.00
CA GLY A 757 -5.53 -14.56 -22.05
C GLY A 757 -4.65 -13.41 -21.60
N VAL A 758 -3.83 -12.89 -22.52
CA VAL A 758 -2.77 -11.90 -22.25
C VAL A 758 -3.32 -10.51 -21.94
N TYR A 759 -2.60 -9.72 -21.13
CA TYR A 759 -2.95 -8.36 -20.70
C TYR A 759 -2.74 -7.28 -21.79
N LEU A 760 -3.08 -7.61 -23.03
CA LEU A 760 -2.99 -6.74 -24.20
C LEU A 760 -3.99 -7.23 -25.26
N LYS A 761 -4.73 -6.33 -25.90
CA LYS A 761 -5.65 -6.66 -26.99
C LYS A 761 -5.08 -6.22 -28.34
N LEU A 762 -5.15 -7.11 -29.33
CA LEU A 762 -4.62 -6.90 -30.67
C LEU A 762 -5.75 -6.70 -31.69
N SER A 763 -5.54 -5.81 -32.66
CA SER A 763 -6.41 -5.62 -33.82
C SER A 763 -6.17 -6.72 -34.85
N ASN A 764 -7.21 -7.52 -35.15
CA ASN A 764 -7.13 -8.55 -36.17
C ASN A 764 -6.81 -7.97 -37.56
N ASP A 765 -7.39 -6.81 -37.89
CA ASP A 765 -7.19 -6.13 -39.18
C ASP A 765 -5.70 -5.78 -39.37
N GLN A 766 -5.04 -5.27 -38.32
CA GLN A 766 -3.60 -4.99 -38.34
C GLN A 766 -2.75 -6.26 -38.36
N ILE A 767 -3.17 -7.34 -37.69
CA ILE A 767 -2.50 -8.65 -37.75
C ILE A 767 -2.61 -9.32 -39.13
N GLN A 768 -3.68 -9.04 -39.88
CA GLN A 768 -3.91 -9.59 -41.22
C GLN A 768 -3.47 -8.64 -42.36
N LEU A 769 -2.98 -7.44 -42.04
CA LEU A 769 -2.57 -6.43 -43.01
C LEU A 769 -1.33 -6.89 -43.81
N HIS A 770 -1.55 -7.16 -45.09
CA HIS A 770 -0.50 -7.32 -46.10
C HIS A 770 0.22 -5.99 -46.35
N LEU A 771 1.52 -6.05 -46.59
CA LEU A 771 2.38 -4.87 -46.72
C LEU A 771 3.38 -5.05 -47.86
N ARG A 772 3.50 -4.01 -48.71
CA ARG A 772 4.59 -3.90 -49.68
C ARG A 772 5.94 -4.08 -48.97
N ASN A 773 6.89 -4.70 -49.66
CA ASN A 773 8.21 -5.08 -49.13
C ASN A 773 8.21 -6.13 -47.99
N ASN A 774 7.06 -6.71 -47.62
CA ASN A 774 6.90 -7.62 -46.47
C ASN A 774 6.12 -8.91 -46.78
N GLU A 775 6.23 -9.44 -48.00
CA GLU A 775 5.60 -10.71 -48.40
C GLU A 775 6.52 -11.93 -48.21
N GLY A 776 6.04 -13.12 -48.58
CA GLY A 776 6.77 -14.39 -48.38
C GLY A 776 6.84 -14.76 -46.90
N ASP A 777 8.04 -15.05 -46.39
CA ASP A 777 8.26 -15.41 -44.98
C ASP A 777 7.78 -14.33 -43.99
N LEU A 778 7.72 -13.07 -44.43
CA LEU A 778 7.25 -11.92 -43.64
C LEU A 778 5.73 -11.76 -43.63
N SER A 779 5.04 -12.34 -44.63
CA SER A 779 3.61 -12.16 -44.90
C SER A 779 2.75 -12.60 -43.72
N PRO A 780 1.64 -11.90 -43.37
CA PRO A 780 0.77 -12.29 -42.25
C PRO A 780 0.07 -13.65 -42.45
N THR A 781 0.08 -14.18 -43.67
CA THR A 781 -0.38 -15.53 -44.02
C THR A 781 0.49 -16.63 -43.42
N ASN A 782 1.80 -16.40 -43.28
CA ASN A 782 2.74 -17.34 -42.65
C ASN A 782 2.44 -17.47 -41.13
N PRO A 783 2.05 -18.65 -40.61
CA PRO A 783 1.75 -18.83 -39.19
C PRO A 783 2.94 -18.57 -38.25
N ALA A 784 4.18 -18.61 -38.75
CA ALA A 784 5.37 -18.28 -37.98
C ALA A 784 5.62 -16.77 -37.88
N SER A 785 5.17 -15.96 -38.86
CA SER A 785 5.61 -14.57 -39.03
C SER A 785 4.89 -13.57 -38.11
N ILE A 786 3.70 -13.90 -37.60
CA ILE A 786 2.88 -12.98 -36.81
C ILE A 786 1.86 -13.67 -35.86
N ASN A 787 1.69 -13.09 -34.67
CA ASN A 787 0.77 -13.48 -33.59
C ASN A 787 0.84 -14.98 -33.23
N LYS A 788 1.99 -15.40 -32.71
CA LYS A 788 2.18 -16.72 -32.11
C LYS A 788 1.75 -16.69 -30.64
N LYS A 789 1.28 -17.81 -30.10
CA LYS A 789 0.94 -17.98 -28.69
C LYS A 789 1.58 -19.25 -28.13
N ALA A 790 2.14 -19.17 -26.92
CA ALA A 790 2.64 -20.32 -26.18
C ALA A 790 1.98 -20.33 -24.79
N ILE A 791 1.49 -21.49 -24.35
CA ILE A 791 0.85 -21.67 -23.06
C ILE A 791 1.60 -22.75 -22.28
N LEU A 792 2.16 -22.41 -21.13
CA LEU A 792 2.67 -23.36 -20.15
C LEU A 792 1.61 -23.57 -19.07
N VAL A 793 1.22 -24.83 -18.83
CA VAL A 793 0.44 -25.26 -17.67
C VAL A 793 1.38 -26.01 -16.73
N SER A 794 1.72 -25.41 -15.59
CA SER A 794 2.55 -26.02 -14.55
C SER A 794 1.65 -26.64 -13.49
N ILE A 795 1.64 -27.98 -13.45
CA ILE A 795 0.90 -28.78 -12.48
C ILE A 795 1.89 -29.30 -11.41
N PRO A 796 1.52 -29.31 -10.12
CA PRO A 796 2.29 -30.00 -9.08
C PRO A 796 2.60 -31.45 -9.42
N SER A 797 3.65 -31.98 -8.80
CA SER A 797 3.75 -33.43 -8.63
C SER A 797 2.56 -33.92 -7.78
N PRO A 798 1.89 -35.02 -8.16
CA PRO A 798 0.81 -35.64 -7.36
C PRO A 798 1.30 -36.32 -6.08
N ASP A 799 2.57 -36.15 -5.71
CA ASP A 799 3.28 -36.93 -4.70
C ASP A 799 3.14 -38.44 -4.99
N ASP A 800 3.32 -39.31 -4.00
CA ASP A 800 3.26 -40.76 -4.23
C ASP A 800 1.84 -41.35 -4.28
N ASN A 801 0.81 -40.54 -4.02
CA ASN A 801 -0.59 -40.94 -3.94
C ASN A 801 -1.14 -41.37 -5.32
N GLU A 802 -1.56 -42.64 -5.46
CA GLU A 802 -2.15 -43.17 -6.69
C GLU A 802 -3.43 -42.45 -7.15
N GLY A 803 -4.25 -41.98 -6.22
CA GLY A 803 -5.49 -41.25 -6.50
C GLY A 803 -5.20 -39.88 -7.11
N LEU A 804 -4.21 -39.17 -6.57
CA LEU A 804 -3.74 -37.90 -7.14
C LEU A 804 -3.02 -38.10 -8.47
N LYS A 805 -2.22 -39.16 -8.63
CA LYS A 805 -1.58 -39.53 -9.92
C LYS A 805 -2.66 -39.68 -11.00
N LYS A 806 -3.65 -40.55 -10.79
CA LYS A 806 -4.77 -40.80 -11.73
C LYS A 806 -5.60 -39.56 -12.04
N PHE A 807 -5.85 -38.69 -11.05
CA PHE A 807 -6.57 -37.43 -11.27
C PHE A 807 -5.76 -36.42 -12.08
N ALA A 808 -4.49 -36.23 -11.73
CA ALA A 808 -3.61 -35.30 -12.43
C ALA A 808 -3.35 -35.73 -13.88
N ASP A 809 -3.31 -37.04 -14.17
CA ASP A 809 -3.16 -37.55 -15.53
C ASP A 809 -4.37 -37.21 -16.42
N LYS A 810 -5.60 -37.35 -15.89
CA LYS A 810 -6.81 -36.85 -16.57
C LYS A 810 -6.80 -35.33 -16.75
N LEU A 811 -6.26 -34.59 -15.79
CA LEU A 811 -6.16 -33.13 -15.86
C LEU A 811 -5.16 -32.69 -16.96
N GLU A 812 -4.03 -33.38 -17.09
CA GLU A 812 -3.06 -33.17 -18.17
C GLU A 812 -3.66 -33.51 -19.56
N GLU A 813 -4.39 -34.61 -19.69
CA GLU A 813 -5.12 -34.95 -20.91
C GLU A 813 -6.17 -33.86 -21.24
N ALA A 814 -6.94 -33.41 -20.24
CA ALA A 814 -7.94 -32.35 -20.40
C ALA A 814 -7.31 -31.01 -20.84
N PHE A 815 -6.12 -30.66 -20.34
CA PHE A 815 -5.39 -29.47 -20.80
C PHE A 815 -4.88 -29.63 -22.24
N LYS A 816 -4.27 -30.77 -22.60
CA LYS A 816 -3.80 -31.03 -23.98
C LYS A 816 -4.94 -31.04 -25.01
N ASN A 817 -6.12 -31.50 -24.60
CA ASN A 817 -7.33 -31.55 -25.41
C ASN A 817 -8.21 -30.27 -25.30
N SER A 818 -7.82 -29.29 -24.47
CA SER A 818 -8.62 -28.08 -24.23
C SER A 818 -8.71 -27.13 -25.44
N PHE A 819 -7.83 -27.33 -26.43
CA PHE A 819 -7.70 -26.52 -27.64
C PHE A 819 -7.52 -27.39 -28.87
N ASN A 820 -8.18 -27.02 -29.98
CA ASN A 820 -7.94 -27.64 -31.27
C ASN A 820 -6.56 -27.23 -31.81
N GLN A 821 -5.61 -28.17 -31.79
CA GLN A 821 -4.23 -28.00 -32.29
C GLN A 821 -4.14 -27.65 -33.80
N SER A 822 -5.25 -27.72 -34.54
CA SER A 822 -5.35 -27.19 -35.90
C SER A 822 -5.19 -25.66 -36.00
N THR A 823 -5.22 -24.94 -34.88
CA THR A 823 -4.87 -23.51 -34.83
C THR A 823 -3.34 -23.35 -34.83
N ALA A 824 -2.73 -23.37 -36.02
CA ALA A 824 -1.29 -23.47 -36.29
C ALA A 824 -0.37 -22.33 -35.74
N ARG A 825 -0.84 -21.50 -34.80
CA ARG A 825 -0.10 -20.42 -34.15
C ARG A 825 0.01 -20.59 -32.62
N THR A 826 -0.69 -21.56 -32.02
CA THR A 826 -0.74 -21.78 -30.56
C THR A 826 -0.08 -23.10 -30.16
N THR A 827 0.90 -23.08 -29.26
CA THR A 827 1.39 -24.27 -28.55
C THR A 827 0.84 -24.32 -27.11
N ILE A 828 0.56 -25.52 -26.62
CA ILE A 828 0.20 -25.76 -25.21
C ILE A 828 1.09 -26.89 -24.67
N THR A 829 1.81 -26.59 -23.61
CA THR A 829 2.69 -27.53 -22.92
C THR A 829 2.25 -27.72 -21.48
N VAL A 830 2.19 -28.96 -21.02
CA VAL A 830 1.90 -29.29 -19.62
C VAL A 830 3.18 -29.80 -18.96
N ASN A 831 3.61 -29.15 -17.87
CA ASN A 831 4.73 -29.58 -17.05
C ASN A 831 4.21 -30.14 -15.73
N ARG A 832 4.71 -31.31 -15.33
CA ARG A 832 4.29 -32.08 -14.14
C ARG A 832 5.27 -31.97 -12.96
N SER A 833 6.33 -31.18 -13.14
CA SER A 833 7.45 -31.01 -12.20
C SER A 833 7.42 -29.65 -11.50
N SER A 834 6.24 -29.03 -11.33
CA SER A 834 6.13 -27.73 -10.65
C SER A 834 6.74 -27.81 -9.24
N PRO A 835 7.60 -26.86 -8.84
CA PRO A 835 8.22 -26.85 -7.51
C PRO A 835 7.24 -26.44 -6.40
N ARG A 836 6.08 -25.86 -6.75
CA ARG A 836 4.98 -25.57 -5.81
C ARG A 836 4.00 -26.74 -5.75
N LYS A 837 3.60 -27.12 -4.53
CA LYS A 837 2.56 -28.15 -4.28
C LYS A 837 1.16 -27.55 -4.13
N ASP A 838 1.11 -26.31 -3.69
CA ASP A 838 -0.06 -25.50 -3.36
C ASP A 838 -0.60 -24.71 -4.55
N GLU A 839 0.08 -24.72 -5.71
CA GLU A 839 -0.28 -23.91 -6.88
C GLU A 839 -0.18 -24.70 -8.19
N LEU A 840 -1.25 -24.65 -8.98
CA LEU A 840 -1.23 -24.90 -10.42
C LEU A 840 -1.23 -23.54 -11.11
N SER A 841 -0.28 -23.30 -12.03
CA SER A 841 -0.21 -22.04 -12.78
C SER A 841 -0.36 -22.26 -14.28
N ILE A 842 -0.94 -21.25 -14.94
CA ILE A 842 -1.07 -21.19 -16.40
C ILE A 842 -0.47 -19.86 -16.85
N ILE A 843 0.59 -19.94 -17.66
CA ILE A 843 1.28 -18.78 -18.22
C ILE A 843 1.09 -18.78 -19.72
N THR A 844 0.46 -17.74 -20.24
CA THR A 844 0.24 -17.51 -21.67
C THR A 844 1.17 -16.40 -22.15
N VAL A 845 1.87 -16.61 -23.26
CA VAL A 845 2.66 -15.59 -23.95
C VAL A 845 2.17 -15.47 -25.38
N SER A 846 1.64 -14.31 -25.76
CA SER A 846 1.42 -13.93 -27.16
C SER A 846 2.65 -13.15 -27.61
N TYR A 847 3.23 -13.47 -28.76
CA TYR A 847 4.48 -12.89 -29.25
C TYR A 847 4.53 -12.83 -30.77
N CYS A 848 5.58 -12.19 -31.30
CA CYS A 848 5.78 -11.97 -32.72
C CYS A 848 4.69 -11.07 -33.32
N PHE A 849 4.58 -9.82 -32.89
CA PHE A 849 3.66 -8.84 -33.50
C PHE A 849 4.26 -7.43 -33.52
N PRO A 850 3.91 -6.59 -34.51
CA PRO A 850 4.37 -5.20 -34.58
C PRO A 850 3.54 -4.30 -33.68
N VAL A 851 4.08 -3.14 -33.29
CA VAL A 851 3.42 -2.21 -32.35
C VAL A 851 2.06 -1.69 -32.86
N ARG A 852 1.90 -1.49 -34.19
CA ARG A 852 0.61 -1.17 -34.84
C ARG A 852 -0.51 -2.17 -34.59
N ALA A 853 -0.18 -3.42 -34.26
CA ALA A 853 -1.18 -4.44 -33.99
C ALA A 853 -1.88 -4.27 -32.63
N ILE A 854 -1.35 -3.43 -31.73
CA ILE A 854 -1.98 -3.11 -30.45
C ILE A 854 -3.22 -2.26 -30.73
N GLU A 855 -4.40 -2.75 -30.33
CA GLU A 855 -5.71 -2.19 -30.71
C GLU A 855 -5.83 -0.68 -30.42
N TRP A 856 -5.27 -0.23 -29.30
CA TRP A 856 -5.41 1.14 -28.83
C TRP A 856 -4.33 2.09 -29.34
N MET A 857 -3.34 1.58 -30.07
CA MET A 857 -2.23 2.40 -30.60
C MET A 857 -2.71 3.41 -31.64
N GLN A 858 -3.81 3.13 -32.35
CA GLN A 858 -4.41 4.06 -33.31
C GLN A 858 -5.17 5.21 -32.61
N PRO A 859 -6.02 4.97 -31.59
CA PRO A 859 -6.48 6.02 -30.69
C PRO A 859 -5.37 6.87 -30.05
N TYR A 860 -4.23 6.27 -29.68
CA TYR A 860 -3.10 7.03 -29.14
C TYR A 860 -2.43 7.90 -30.21
N LYS A 861 -2.25 7.36 -31.43
CA LYS A 861 -1.73 8.11 -32.59
C LYS A 861 -2.53 9.39 -32.81
N LEU A 862 -3.87 9.28 -32.90
CA LEU A 862 -4.74 10.44 -33.11
C LEU A 862 -4.61 11.50 -32.00
N ARG A 863 -4.55 11.07 -30.72
CA ARG A 863 -4.36 11.99 -29.58
C ARG A 863 -2.98 12.63 -29.52
N TYR A 864 -1.97 11.97 -30.10
CA TYR A 864 -0.59 12.44 -30.23
C TYR A 864 -0.47 13.46 -31.37
N GLU A 865 -1.02 13.16 -32.54
CA GLU A 865 -1.06 14.09 -33.69
C GLU A 865 -1.84 15.36 -33.32
N GLN A 866 -3.03 15.24 -32.71
CA GLN A 866 -3.81 16.39 -32.20
C GLN A 866 -3.10 17.23 -31.13
N TYR A 867 -2.04 16.72 -30.49
CA TYR A 867 -1.24 17.44 -29.51
C TYR A 867 0.02 18.07 -30.10
N LEU A 868 0.54 17.56 -31.22
CA LEU A 868 1.69 18.10 -31.95
C LEU A 868 1.31 19.01 -33.13
N GLU A 869 0.07 18.96 -33.60
CA GLU A 869 -0.43 19.72 -34.74
C GLU A 869 -1.50 20.74 -34.30
N THR A 870 -1.16 21.60 -33.34
CA THR A 870 -2.09 22.65 -32.87
C THR A 870 -2.25 23.80 -33.88
N GLY A 871 -1.41 23.83 -34.92
CA GLY A 871 -1.35 24.90 -35.92
C GLY A 871 -0.55 26.12 -35.45
N ASN A 872 0.19 26.00 -34.34
CA ASN A 872 1.06 27.03 -33.80
C ASN A 872 2.43 26.43 -33.53
N ALA A 873 3.36 26.66 -34.46
CA ALA A 873 4.70 26.08 -34.46
C ALA A 873 5.48 26.23 -33.13
N ALA A 874 5.23 27.29 -32.34
CA ALA A 874 5.88 27.47 -31.03
C ALA A 874 5.25 26.57 -29.93
N THR A 875 3.92 26.40 -29.96
CA THR A 875 3.23 25.41 -29.13
C THR A 875 3.64 24.00 -29.52
N ASP A 876 3.72 23.74 -30.83
CA ASP A 876 4.04 22.44 -31.41
C ASP A 876 5.50 22.04 -31.09
N GLU A 877 6.48 22.96 -31.19
CA GLU A 877 7.87 22.76 -30.70
C GLU A 877 7.89 22.44 -29.19
N CYS A 878 7.17 23.21 -28.37
CA CYS A 878 7.10 22.95 -26.92
C CYS A 878 6.48 21.59 -26.60
N ASN A 879 5.41 21.18 -27.30
CA ASN A 879 4.75 19.90 -27.09
C ASN A 879 5.63 18.73 -27.54
N ALA A 880 6.33 18.85 -28.67
CA ALA A 880 7.31 17.86 -29.13
C ALA A 880 8.49 17.71 -28.15
N ILE A 881 8.98 18.83 -27.60
CA ILE A 881 9.97 18.84 -26.53
C ILE A 881 9.44 18.14 -25.27
N LEU A 882 8.17 18.31 -24.89
CA LEU A 882 7.59 17.65 -23.70
C LEU A 882 7.45 16.14 -23.88
N LEU A 883 7.01 15.69 -25.06
CA LEU A 883 6.71 14.29 -25.33
C LEU A 883 7.94 13.44 -25.61
N HIS A 884 8.91 13.90 -26.40
CA HIS A 884 9.97 13.02 -26.88
C HIS A 884 11.19 12.92 -25.96
N SER A 885 12.03 11.91 -26.20
CA SER A 885 13.38 11.81 -25.61
C SER A 885 14.40 12.69 -26.33
N GLU A 886 14.31 12.83 -27.66
CA GLU A 886 15.21 13.58 -28.55
C GLU A 886 14.42 14.10 -29.75
N GLY A 887 14.94 15.12 -30.44
CA GLY A 887 14.30 15.72 -31.62
C GLY A 887 12.87 16.19 -31.36
N ASP A 888 12.04 16.11 -32.40
CA ASP A 888 10.62 16.45 -32.44
C ASP A 888 9.69 15.23 -32.65
N GLY A 889 10.24 14.08 -33.05
CA GLY A 889 9.51 12.84 -33.31
C GLY A 889 9.49 12.44 -34.80
N THR A 890 9.72 13.39 -35.72
CA THR A 890 9.71 13.16 -37.17
C THR A 890 10.87 12.28 -37.66
N GLN A 891 11.94 12.18 -36.87
CA GLN A 891 13.09 11.33 -37.17
C GLN A 891 12.84 9.81 -37.00
N TYR A 892 11.68 9.41 -36.47
CA TYR A 892 11.36 8.01 -36.17
C TYR A 892 10.49 7.37 -37.28
N PRO A 893 10.70 6.08 -37.62
CA PRO A 893 9.87 5.38 -38.59
C PRO A 893 8.44 5.20 -38.07
N SER A 894 7.43 5.42 -38.91
CA SER A 894 6.02 5.32 -38.53
C SER A 894 5.68 3.94 -37.94
N LEU A 895 5.06 3.96 -36.74
CA LEU A 895 4.50 2.77 -36.12
C LEU A 895 3.44 2.10 -37.00
N PHE A 896 2.68 2.87 -37.77
CA PHE A 896 1.63 2.37 -38.68
C PHE A 896 2.11 2.31 -40.12
N ALA A 897 1.38 1.56 -40.95
CA ALA A 897 1.56 1.60 -42.40
C ALA A 897 1.16 2.98 -42.95
N VAL A 898 1.85 3.44 -44.00
CA VAL A 898 1.43 4.63 -44.76
C VAL A 898 0.43 4.26 -45.85
N ASP A 899 -0.49 5.18 -46.14
CA ASP A 899 -1.39 5.08 -47.30
C ASP A 899 -0.61 5.31 -48.61
N ASN A 900 -1.12 4.74 -49.71
CA ASN A 900 -0.53 4.83 -51.07
C ASN A 900 1.01 4.62 -51.16
N PRO A 901 1.59 3.56 -50.55
CA PRO A 901 3.04 3.38 -50.47
C PRO A 901 3.74 3.26 -51.84
N GLU A 902 3.02 2.81 -52.88
CA GLU A 902 3.56 2.74 -54.24
C GLU A 902 3.74 4.12 -54.89
N GLU A 903 2.84 5.07 -54.62
CA GLU A 903 2.95 6.44 -55.14
C GLU A 903 4.11 7.17 -54.45
N ILE A 904 4.23 7.03 -53.13
CA ILE A 904 5.34 7.58 -52.34
C ILE A 904 6.68 7.00 -52.82
N ALA A 905 6.77 5.67 -53.03
CA ALA A 905 7.97 5.02 -53.54
C ALA A 905 8.35 5.50 -54.96
N GLN A 906 7.36 5.72 -55.84
CA GLN A 906 7.61 6.27 -57.18
C GLN A 906 8.12 7.72 -57.13
N GLN A 907 7.52 8.57 -56.29
CA GLN A 907 7.98 9.95 -56.09
C GLN A 907 9.41 9.99 -55.52
N ALA A 908 9.71 9.16 -54.52
CA ALA A 908 11.05 9.03 -53.95
C ALA A 908 12.08 8.57 -55.00
N LEU A 909 11.74 7.59 -55.83
CA LEU A 909 12.60 7.10 -56.90
C LEU A 909 12.86 8.17 -57.98
N GLN A 910 11.83 8.93 -58.38
CA GLN A 910 11.97 10.05 -59.31
C GLN A 910 12.86 11.18 -58.74
N ALA A 911 12.68 11.51 -57.45
CA ALA A 911 13.52 12.50 -56.77
C ALA A 911 14.99 12.03 -56.70
N GLN A 912 15.23 10.76 -56.38
CA GLN A 912 16.57 10.16 -56.31
C GLN A 912 17.25 10.14 -57.70
N GLN A 913 16.50 9.84 -58.77
CA GLN A 913 16.99 9.95 -60.15
C GLN A 913 17.32 11.40 -60.54
N MET A 914 16.47 12.37 -60.20
CA MET A 914 16.75 13.79 -60.47
C MET A 914 17.99 14.31 -59.74
N GLN A 915 18.24 13.84 -58.50
CA GLN A 915 19.46 14.17 -57.77
C GLN A 915 20.72 13.55 -58.42
N GLN A 916 20.63 12.32 -58.94
CA GLN A 916 21.72 11.67 -59.67
C GLN A 916 22.00 12.30 -61.06
N MET A 917 21.04 13.03 -61.64
CA MET A 917 21.20 13.69 -62.93
C MET A 917 21.80 15.11 -62.88
N GLN A 918 22.17 15.66 -61.71
CA GLN A 918 22.85 16.96 -61.62
C GLN A 918 24.37 16.83 -61.88
N PRO A 919 24.93 17.37 -62.98
CA PRO A 919 26.36 17.30 -63.26
C PRO A 919 27.14 18.41 -62.56
N GLN A 920 28.44 18.19 -62.40
CA GLN A 920 29.38 19.13 -61.79
C GLN A 920 29.44 20.47 -62.55
N MET A 921 28.99 21.57 -61.92
CA MET A 921 29.30 22.94 -62.35
C MET A 921 29.69 23.84 -61.18
N GLN A 922 30.91 23.63 -60.65
CA GLN A 922 31.64 24.65 -59.90
C GLN A 922 33.16 24.34 -59.87
N GLN A 923 33.88 24.81 -60.89
CA GLN A 923 35.31 25.16 -60.77
C GLN A 923 35.44 26.68 -60.93
N PRO A 924 36.09 27.40 -59.99
CA PRO A 924 36.27 28.83 -60.12
C PRO A 924 37.50 29.13 -61.00
N GLN A 925 37.27 29.59 -62.24
CA GLN A 925 38.33 30.23 -63.05
C GLN A 925 38.26 31.76 -62.90
N MET A 926 39.42 32.38 -62.73
CA MET A 926 39.55 33.81 -62.46
C MET A 926 39.42 34.64 -63.74
N GLN A 927 38.73 35.80 -63.65
CA GLN A 927 38.77 36.85 -64.66
C GLN A 927 39.74 37.98 -64.27
N PRO A 928 40.50 38.53 -65.23
CA PRO A 928 40.92 39.92 -65.24
C PRO A 928 39.95 40.78 -66.04
N GLN A 929 39.75 42.04 -65.63
CA GLN A 929 38.90 43.02 -66.32
C GLN A 929 39.65 43.70 -67.47
N MET A 930 38.94 44.09 -68.54
CA MET A 930 38.84 45.51 -68.97
C MET A 930 37.97 45.70 -70.23
N GLN A 931 37.36 46.90 -70.34
CA GLN A 931 37.01 47.62 -71.60
C GLN A 931 35.97 46.98 -72.56
N GLN A 932 35.20 47.73 -73.36
CA GLN A 932 34.67 49.10 -73.20
C GLN A 932 33.46 49.28 -74.18
N MET A 933 32.52 50.15 -73.82
CA MET A 933 31.63 50.95 -74.70
C MET A 933 30.84 50.33 -75.90
N GLN A 934 29.54 50.69 -75.90
CA GLN A 934 28.77 51.26 -77.04
C GLN A 934 27.97 50.39 -78.04
N MET A 935 26.84 51.01 -78.47
CA MET A 935 26.08 50.90 -79.74
C MET A 935 24.99 49.80 -79.92
N GLN A 936 23.74 50.27 -79.85
CA GLN A 936 22.57 49.87 -80.68
C GLN A 936 22.78 50.32 -82.17
N PRO A 937 21.95 49.95 -83.18
CA PRO A 937 20.52 49.58 -83.13
C PRO A 937 20.02 48.45 -84.10
N HIS A 938 18.70 48.44 -84.31
CA HIS A 938 17.80 47.61 -85.16
C HIS A 938 18.25 47.33 -86.63
N MET A 939 17.59 46.50 -87.47
CA MET A 939 16.22 45.91 -87.57
C MET A 939 16.30 44.37 -87.90
N GLN A 940 15.27 43.55 -88.22
CA GLN A 940 13.96 43.77 -88.85
C GLN A 940 12.96 42.59 -88.75
N GLN A 941 11.65 42.89 -88.54
CA GLN A 941 10.37 42.21 -88.92
C GLN A 941 10.28 40.65 -88.92
N MET A 942 9.19 40.03 -88.41
CA MET A 942 7.85 40.09 -89.03
C MET A 942 6.67 39.72 -88.10
N GLN A 943 5.48 40.28 -88.41
CA GLN A 943 4.09 39.84 -88.07
C GLN A 943 3.70 39.72 -86.57
N MET A 944 2.67 40.43 -86.06
CA MET A 944 1.19 40.27 -86.23
C MET A 944 0.62 39.00 -85.54
N GLN A 945 -0.51 39.03 -84.80
CA GLN A 945 -1.49 40.10 -84.56
C GLN A 945 -2.30 39.92 -83.25
N SER A 946 -2.81 41.04 -82.69
CA SER A 946 -4.01 41.23 -81.82
C SER A 946 -4.56 40.13 -80.89
N GLN A 947 -4.83 40.53 -79.63
CA GLN A 947 -5.69 39.82 -78.66
C GLN A 947 -7.20 39.83 -79.02
N MET A 948 -7.93 38.89 -78.42
CA MET A 948 -9.38 38.88 -78.11
C MET A 948 -10.41 39.11 -79.23
N GLN A 949 -11.22 38.07 -79.53
CA GLN A 949 -12.66 38.13 -79.26
C GLN A 949 -13.39 36.76 -79.24
N GLN A 950 -14.41 36.68 -78.38
CA GLN A 950 -15.71 35.99 -78.51
C GLN A 950 -15.85 34.52 -79.00
N MET A 951 -16.39 33.71 -78.07
CA MET A 951 -17.64 32.92 -78.17
C MET A 951 -17.87 31.80 -79.23
N GLN A 952 -18.55 30.76 -78.71
CA GLN A 952 -19.62 29.94 -79.33
C GLN A 952 -19.32 28.63 -80.10
N MET A 953 -20.05 27.61 -79.63
CA MET A 953 -20.76 26.53 -80.37
C MET A 953 -20.05 25.22 -80.75
N GLN A 954 -20.74 24.12 -80.42
CA GLN A 954 -20.60 22.77 -81.00
C GLN A 954 -21.35 22.69 -82.35
N PRO A 955 -21.25 21.58 -83.10
CA PRO A 955 -22.27 20.51 -82.96
C PRO A 955 -21.65 19.10 -82.78
N GLN A 956 -22.28 17.99 -82.34
CA GLN A 956 -23.67 17.53 -82.04
C GLN A 956 -24.07 16.32 -82.94
N MET A 957 -24.96 15.45 -82.43
CA MET A 957 -25.71 14.35 -83.11
C MET A 957 -24.98 12.97 -83.19
N GLN A 958 -25.63 11.78 -83.20
CA GLN A 958 -27.02 11.28 -82.98
C GLN A 958 -26.94 9.71 -82.88
N GLN A 959 -27.87 8.86 -82.42
CA GLN A 959 -29.12 8.88 -81.61
C GLN A 959 -29.28 7.43 -81.02
N MET A 960 -30.38 6.73 -80.67
CA MET A 960 -31.86 6.89 -80.70
C MET A 960 -32.53 5.89 -79.71
N GLN A 961 -33.85 6.03 -79.46
CA GLN A 961 -34.80 4.98 -78.98
C GLN A 961 -34.66 4.46 -77.51
N ALA A 962 -35.71 3.94 -76.85
CA ALA A 962 -37.16 4.08 -77.10
C ALA A 962 -38.05 3.87 -75.84
N GLN A 963 -38.90 4.87 -75.59
CA GLN A 963 -40.31 4.80 -75.09
C GLN A 963 -40.68 4.21 -73.69
N ALA A 964 -41.79 4.75 -73.18
CA ALA A 964 -42.46 4.44 -71.90
C ALA A 964 -43.86 3.80 -72.16
N PRO A 965 -44.96 3.88 -71.35
CA PRO A 965 -45.41 4.87 -70.33
C PRO A 965 -45.34 4.31 -68.87
N GLY A 966 -45.58 5.03 -67.76
CA GLY A 966 -46.26 6.33 -67.46
C GLY A 966 -47.36 6.06 -66.40
N MET A 967 -47.81 6.95 -65.49
CA MET A 967 -47.67 8.39 -65.17
C MET A 967 -48.38 8.62 -63.80
N PRO A 968 -48.55 9.84 -63.22
CA PRO A 968 -47.70 11.05 -63.07
C PRO A 968 -47.64 11.45 -61.54
N PRO A 969 -47.47 12.72 -61.07
CA PRO A 969 -46.89 13.94 -61.65
C PRO A 969 -45.72 14.57 -60.83
N MET A 970 -45.16 15.67 -61.36
CA MET A 970 -44.16 16.60 -60.76
C MET A 970 -44.84 17.95 -60.41
N PRO A 971 -44.15 18.99 -59.88
CA PRO A 971 -42.88 19.04 -59.12
C PRO A 971 -42.97 19.85 -57.80
N GLY A 972 -41.92 19.82 -56.97
CA GLY A 972 -41.75 20.67 -55.77
C GLY A 972 -40.43 21.45 -55.75
N ALA A 973 -40.40 22.56 -55.01
CA ALA A 973 -39.25 23.47 -54.86
C ALA A 973 -38.09 22.85 -54.04
N PRO A 974 -36.84 23.36 -54.11
CA PRO A 974 -35.67 22.69 -53.52
C PRO A 974 -35.71 22.63 -51.99
N VAL A 975 -35.28 21.49 -51.44
CA VAL A 975 -35.24 21.23 -50.00
C VAL A 975 -33.94 21.79 -49.40
N PRO A 976 -33.98 22.51 -48.26
CA PRO A 976 -32.78 22.92 -47.54
C PRO A 976 -31.94 21.73 -47.01
N PRO A 977 -30.63 21.91 -46.76
CA PRO A 977 -29.81 20.88 -46.12
C PRO A 977 -30.27 20.59 -44.68
N PRO A 978 -29.94 19.41 -44.11
CA PRO A 978 -30.34 19.04 -42.75
C PRO A 978 -29.87 20.05 -41.70
N ILE A 979 -30.78 20.43 -40.79
CA ILE A 979 -30.45 21.30 -39.66
C ILE A 979 -29.52 20.53 -38.71
N ALA A 980 -28.28 20.99 -38.56
CA ALA A 980 -27.37 20.48 -37.56
C ALA A 980 -27.94 20.73 -36.15
N GLN A 981 -28.10 19.68 -35.36
CA GLN A 981 -28.38 19.83 -33.94
C GLN A 981 -27.14 20.44 -33.29
N GLN A 982 -27.30 21.61 -32.65
CA GLN A 982 -26.22 22.19 -31.84
C GLN A 982 -25.88 21.23 -30.69
N PRO A 983 -24.60 20.96 -30.41
CA PRO A 983 -24.23 20.16 -29.26
C PRO A 983 -24.73 20.84 -27.99
N LYS A 984 -25.44 20.09 -27.12
CA LYS A 984 -25.83 20.57 -25.80
C LYS A 984 -24.57 21.00 -25.03
N PRO A 985 -24.60 22.09 -24.24
CA PRO A 985 -23.52 22.37 -23.30
C PRO A 985 -23.30 21.20 -22.36
N GLU A 986 -22.04 20.79 -22.16
CA GLU A 986 -21.67 19.82 -21.13
C GLU A 986 -21.59 20.57 -19.80
N VAL A 987 -22.46 20.20 -18.87
CA VAL A 987 -22.61 20.82 -17.56
C VAL A 987 -22.09 19.85 -16.49
N SER A 988 -21.32 20.36 -15.54
CA SER A 988 -20.90 19.65 -14.32
C SER A 988 -21.37 20.46 -13.11
N LEU A 989 -22.53 20.10 -12.56
CA LEU A 989 -23.28 20.93 -11.61
C LEU A 989 -23.29 20.34 -10.20
N PHE A 990 -22.88 21.12 -9.21
CA PHE A 990 -23.12 20.82 -7.80
C PHE A 990 -24.33 21.60 -7.28
N MET A 991 -25.13 20.97 -6.41
CA MET A 991 -26.30 21.55 -5.76
C MET A 991 -26.11 21.57 -4.25
N ALA A 992 -26.51 22.66 -3.60
CA ALA A 992 -26.56 22.77 -2.14
C ALA A 992 -28.01 22.61 -1.65
N VAL A 993 -28.25 21.54 -0.87
CA VAL A 993 -29.57 21.21 -0.31
C VAL A 993 -29.41 20.97 1.19
N ASN A 994 -30.20 21.66 2.01
CA ASN A 994 -30.15 21.59 3.49
C ASN A 994 -28.74 21.78 4.11
N GLY A 995 -27.86 22.53 3.43
CA GLY A 995 -26.47 22.76 3.86
C GLY A 995 -25.46 21.67 3.45
N GLN A 996 -25.90 20.61 2.76
CA GLN A 996 -25.01 19.60 2.17
C GLN A 996 -24.87 19.79 0.65
N GLN A 997 -23.70 19.43 0.12
CA GLN A 997 -23.35 19.50 -1.30
C GLN A 997 -23.58 18.13 -1.97
N TYR A 998 -24.25 18.15 -3.13
CA TYR A 998 -24.51 16.99 -3.96
C TYR A 998 -24.06 17.24 -5.41
N GLY A 999 -23.66 16.20 -6.13
CA GLY A 999 -23.12 16.28 -7.49
C GLY A 999 -21.67 15.75 -7.62
N PRO A 1000 -21.01 15.95 -8.76
CA PRO A 1000 -21.48 16.71 -9.92
C PRO A 1000 -22.55 15.96 -10.72
N TYR A 1001 -23.56 16.69 -11.18
CA TYR A 1001 -24.60 16.21 -12.08
C TYR A 1001 -24.29 16.64 -13.52
N ASN A 1002 -24.46 15.71 -14.46
CA ASN A 1002 -24.30 16.00 -15.89
C ASN A 1002 -25.56 16.68 -16.48
N THR A 1003 -25.46 17.18 -17.71
CA THR A 1003 -26.56 17.89 -18.40
C THR A 1003 -27.89 17.13 -18.43
N ASP A 1004 -27.89 15.83 -18.74
CA ASP A 1004 -29.13 15.06 -18.85
C ASP A 1004 -29.72 14.69 -17.47
N MET A 1005 -28.86 14.49 -16.45
CA MET A 1005 -29.31 14.42 -15.05
C MET A 1005 -29.93 15.74 -14.60
N CYS A 1006 -29.33 16.89 -14.94
CA CYS A 1006 -29.88 18.20 -14.61
C CYS A 1006 -31.26 18.41 -15.26
N ILE A 1007 -31.46 17.99 -16.52
CA ILE A 1007 -32.76 18.04 -17.19
C ILE A 1007 -33.80 17.19 -16.43
N GLN A 1008 -33.45 15.97 -16.02
CA GLN A 1008 -34.33 15.12 -15.22
C GLN A 1008 -34.65 15.74 -13.84
N MET A 1009 -33.68 16.37 -13.20
CA MET A 1009 -33.87 17.03 -11.90
C MET A 1009 -34.75 18.29 -11.99
N VAL A 1010 -34.72 19.03 -13.10
CA VAL A 1010 -35.70 20.12 -13.36
C VAL A 1010 -37.09 19.56 -13.61
N GLN A 1011 -37.22 18.50 -14.43
CA GLN A 1011 -38.51 17.84 -14.68
C GLN A 1011 -39.12 17.24 -13.40
N GLY A 1012 -38.30 16.73 -12.49
CA GLY A 1012 -38.70 16.24 -11.18
C GLY A 1012 -38.84 17.31 -10.09
N GLY A 1013 -38.64 18.59 -10.40
CA GLY A 1013 -38.72 19.70 -9.44
C GLY A 1013 -37.62 19.74 -8.35
N GLN A 1014 -36.60 18.89 -8.47
CA GLN A 1014 -35.47 18.78 -7.53
C GLN A 1014 -34.43 19.88 -7.74
N LEU A 1015 -34.30 20.36 -8.99
CA LEU A 1015 -33.51 21.51 -9.39
C LEU A 1015 -34.47 22.61 -9.88
N THR A 1016 -34.55 23.72 -9.16
CA THR A 1016 -35.36 24.89 -9.53
C THR A 1016 -34.45 26.08 -9.80
N LYS A 1017 -35.02 27.23 -10.24
CA LYS A 1017 -34.22 28.44 -10.50
C LYS A 1017 -33.61 29.01 -9.22
N GLU A 1018 -34.22 28.71 -8.08
CA GLU A 1018 -33.91 29.19 -6.74
C GLU A 1018 -32.88 28.31 -6.02
N THR A 1019 -32.65 27.07 -6.48
CA THR A 1019 -31.63 26.16 -5.93
C THR A 1019 -30.25 26.81 -5.98
N LEU A 1020 -29.53 26.81 -4.86
CA LEU A 1020 -28.13 27.21 -4.82
C LEU A 1020 -27.27 26.14 -5.48
N VAL A 1021 -26.49 26.54 -6.47
CA VAL A 1021 -25.62 25.66 -7.26
C VAL A 1021 -24.22 26.25 -7.40
N TRP A 1022 -23.26 25.38 -7.70
CA TRP A 1022 -21.91 25.75 -8.05
C TRP A 1022 -21.40 24.90 -9.21
N MET A 1023 -20.58 25.51 -10.06
CA MET A 1023 -19.86 24.85 -11.14
C MET A 1023 -18.51 25.56 -11.30
N GLU A 1024 -17.55 24.87 -11.92
CA GLU A 1024 -16.21 25.42 -12.13
C GLU A 1024 -16.28 26.76 -12.90
N GLY A 1025 -15.54 27.75 -12.39
CA GLY A 1025 -15.58 29.13 -12.88
C GLY A 1025 -16.56 30.08 -12.16
N LEU A 1026 -17.46 29.59 -11.28
CA LEU A 1026 -18.28 30.49 -10.44
C LEU A 1026 -17.53 30.93 -9.17
N PRO A 1027 -17.55 32.24 -8.81
CA PRO A 1027 -16.84 32.75 -7.63
C PRO A 1027 -17.55 32.43 -6.31
N ALA A 1028 -18.83 32.03 -6.33
CA ALA A 1028 -19.62 31.68 -5.16
C ALA A 1028 -20.80 30.77 -5.54
N TRP A 1029 -21.41 30.11 -4.55
CA TRP A 1029 -22.71 29.45 -4.69
C TRP A 1029 -23.76 30.45 -5.18
N THR A 1030 -24.40 30.14 -6.30
CA THR A 1030 -25.26 31.05 -7.06
C THR A 1030 -26.61 30.37 -7.33
N GLN A 1031 -27.71 31.10 -7.37
CA GLN A 1031 -29.01 30.53 -7.74
C GLN A 1031 -29.00 30.04 -9.19
N ALA A 1032 -29.48 28.83 -9.48
CA ALA A 1032 -29.35 28.19 -10.79
C ALA A 1032 -29.95 29.01 -11.96
N GLY A 1033 -31.03 29.76 -11.72
CA GLY A 1033 -31.61 30.66 -12.73
C GLY A 1033 -30.74 31.88 -13.08
N MET A 1034 -29.78 32.23 -12.21
CA MET A 1034 -28.86 33.36 -12.41
C MET A 1034 -27.55 32.93 -13.10
N VAL A 1035 -27.29 31.64 -13.26
CA VAL A 1035 -26.11 31.12 -13.98
C VAL A 1035 -26.43 31.05 -15.47
N PRO A 1036 -25.80 31.85 -16.36
CA PRO A 1036 -26.18 31.91 -17.78
C PRO A 1036 -26.09 30.55 -18.49
N ALA A 1037 -25.08 29.75 -18.15
CA ALA A 1037 -24.87 28.41 -18.71
C ALA A 1037 -26.00 27.41 -18.39
N LEU A 1038 -26.83 27.67 -17.37
CA LEU A 1038 -27.90 26.77 -16.92
C LEU A 1038 -29.29 27.20 -17.40
N GLN A 1039 -29.44 28.38 -18.02
CA GLN A 1039 -30.77 28.92 -18.36
C GLN A 1039 -31.55 28.04 -19.34
N PHE A 1040 -30.88 27.26 -20.19
CA PHE A 1040 -31.52 26.31 -21.10
C PHE A 1040 -32.28 25.18 -20.38
N LEU A 1041 -31.86 24.81 -19.16
CA LEU A 1041 -32.52 23.78 -18.36
C LEU A 1041 -33.93 24.22 -17.91
N PHE A 1042 -34.16 25.53 -17.81
CA PHE A 1042 -35.39 26.13 -17.29
C PHE A 1042 -36.23 26.84 -18.36
N ALA A 1043 -35.99 26.56 -19.64
CA ALA A 1043 -36.80 27.05 -20.74
C ALA A 1043 -38.10 26.24 -20.87
N PRO A 1044 -39.26 26.88 -21.14
CA PRO A 1044 -40.50 26.14 -21.39
C PRO A 1044 -40.37 25.31 -22.69
N PRO A 1045 -40.95 24.09 -22.75
CA PRO A 1045 -40.87 23.25 -23.94
C PRO A 1045 -41.54 23.91 -25.15
N ALA A 1046 -40.90 23.81 -26.32
CA ALA A 1046 -41.40 24.41 -27.55
C ALA A 1046 -42.71 23.76 -28.03
N PRO A 1047 -43.60 24.49 -28.74
CA PRO A 1047 -44.89 23.95 -29.18
C PRO A 1047 -44.73 22.76 -30.15
N ALA A 1048 -45.31 21.62 -29.81
CA ALA A 1048 -45.37 20.47 -30.69
C ALA A 1048 -46.30 20.72 -31.89
N ALA A 1049 -45.92 20.23 -33.08
CA ALA A 1049 -46.80 20.24 -34.24
C ALA A 1049 -48.02 19.33 -34.02
N GLY A 1050 -49.19 19.77 -34.48
CA GLY A 1050 -50.48 19.14 -34.17
C GLY A 1050 -50.73 17.77 -34.84
N PRO A 1051 -51.65 16.96 -34.30
CA PRO A 1051 -51.90 15.58 -34.74
C PRO A 1051 -52.91 15.45 -35.90
N ALA A 1052 -52.83 14.32 -36.62
CA ALA A 1052 -53.92 13.79 -37.45
C ALA A 1052 -54.68 12.68 -36.70
N MET A 1053 -55.95 12.44 -37.06
CA MET A 1053 -56.91 11.72 -36.18
C MET A 1053 -56.93 10.17 -36.29
N PRO A 1054 -57.44 9.47 -35.25
CA PRO A 1054 -57.49 8.02 -35.15
C PRO A 1054 -58.88 7.41 -35.43
N PRO A 1055 -59.03 6.07 -35.32
CA PRO A 1055 -60.25 5.43 -34.86
C PRO A 1055 -60.14 4.83 -33.44
N ILE A 1056 -61.26 4.81 -32.71
CA ILE A 1056 -61.44 4.41 -31.30
C ILE A 1056 -62.43 3.22 -31.29
N PRO A 1057 -62.24 2.12 -30.51
CA PRO A 1057 -63.00 1.94 -29.25
C PRO A 1057 -62.37 0.95 -28.18
N PRO A 1058 -62.97 0.68 -27.00
CA PRO A 1058 -63.17 1.68 -25.93
C PRO A 1058 -63.11 1.14 -24.45
N VAL A 1059 -63.25 2.07 -23.48
CA VAL A 1059 -63.72 1.92 -22.06
C VAL A 1059 -62.92 1.09 -21.03
N GLY A 1060 -62.54 1.77 -19.94
CA GLY A 1060 -62.59 1.25 -18.56
C GLY A 1060 -61.25 0.96 -17.87
N GLY A 1061 -60.94 1.44 -16.66
CA GLY A 1061 -61.65 2.43 -15.82
C GLY A 1061 -61.20 2.35 -14.34
N GLY A 1062 -61.05 3.48 -13.64
CA GLY A 1062 -60.77 3.52 -12.20
C GLY A 1062 -59.74 4.57 -11.73
N MET A 1063 -60.15 5.40 -10.78
CA MET A 1063 -59.32 6.18 -9.83
C MET A 1063 -59.27 5.43 -8.48
N PRO A 1064 -58.64 5.94 -7.39
CA PRO A 1064 -57.35 6.62 -7.16
C PRO A 1064 -56.52 5.73 -6.16
N PRO A 1065 -55.68 6.19 -5.18
CA PRO A 1065 -55.04 7.50 -4.94
C PRO A 1065 -53.52 7.48 -4.63
N VAL A 1066 -52.92 8.68 -4.68
CA VAL A 1066 -51.89 9.27 -3.80
C VAL A 1066 -50.99 8.33 -2.96
N MET A 1067 -49.68 8.38 -3.24
CA MET A 1067 -48.66 8.93 -2.32
C MET A 1067 -47.72 9.84 -3.11
#